data_AF-A0A1L9R7B3-F1
#
_entry.id   AF-A0A1L9R7B3-F1
#
_cell.length_a   1.000
_cell.length_b   1.000
_cell.length_c   1.000
_cell.angle_alpha   90.00
_cell.angle_beta   90.00
_cell.angle_gamma   90.00
#
_symmetry.space_group_name_H-M   'P 1'
#
loop_
_entity.id
_entity.type
_entity.pdbx_description
1 polymer ?
#
loop_
_entity_poly.entity_id
_entity_poly.type
_entity_poly.pdbx_seq_one_letter_code
_entity_poly.pdbx_strand_id
1 'polypeptide(L)'
;MDNYIIPASSLLRVLQGIVVATKLPQSKTEPLVQCFSGGVTGTDIRPADRELSLSVGKWRDEVYSIPEENKSEKDGLQHLSNLAIGIAFLREQGRQSQDAVTGTELATVWEMVHGALTSALLSQPQFQASRSAQGFLAVPLCSLIENGNISELFRLHVWLPDGQRGAEAFAVHSHQPFAQSWILAGEGVDHSFNVEGVTDEAMSTHAEYRLAWNDGKNTGASYKTHQISSTVVRSGRMVRVIPTGSKVHTRDMSYTIPAAVFHQTTVQPDTLHATLFFFDASRGFVKDAPVLGPKDMESSTQLRDPAGVTPAALATMVEAVRAWEILMDQGQAHSERAEWEHALRSFSHALSLCGPASKLPNPDSYNHIVLARLGYTNRRFGRYEKAEGYLEAALQGLGSTPLHVEVSGELGVVYRHMNRLEDAKRAFEKQYEISKALNLERATCRAIGNLGMVNYQCSQEMLDLAIEQLKERVERAELIKRSTAPEQRSEPTVWKTIGLSRLSLCYTAKGLKKEATDAASEALKAALDMHDPTVTAMSQFFYGRALLLDGQKKEALQHFNPVGTCTPAMALCKEPSDEHLVHLREVVDAGANMDLVDEHGYSALDYAVFCGSKPAEEVVLDGLRRQFLEQTENELLNRKSEARIRKCYRELFQEHLRPVLLDSDGADRLQHLRRVYAETLAADKEKSAVFDGFKFVWFSDFVLNGRLPRSNHGLTQHLKDLTPDKVPDYVVFISYRWIGDGTAIPCPDDNNHSQYQRMIQAVNQFLASSSVNAEKLGIWLDWACVNQDNPSPGVSALPLNLAQCDAVISLLDNDYHSRAWCSVEVMMVQMLRKSYHLHSWYEHTKFDTGDWVLHEGPLTFKPEVAGKRLSCEQDRARILFLERQTRLLGRVE
;
A
#
# COMPACT_ATOMS: atom_id res chain seq x y z
N MET A 1 -20.22 10.67 4.58
CA MET A 1 -21.02 10.24 5.75
C MET A 1 -21.52 11.38 6.66
N ASP A 2 -20.69 12.15 7.37
CA ASP A 2 -21.16 13.01 8.50
C ASP A 2 -22.25 14.05 8.17
N ASN A 3 -22.30 14.54 6.93
CA ASN A 3 -23.31 15.49 6.48
C ASN A 3 -24.63 14.83 6.03
N TYR A 4 -24.67 13.50 5.96
CA TYR A 4 -25.85 12.76 5.52
C TYR A 4 -26.97 12.87 6.55
N ILE A 5 -28.18 13.19 6.09
CA ILE A 5 -29.33 13.45 6.96
C ILE A 5 -30.10 12.15 7.20
N ILE A 6 -30.28 11.79 8.47
CA ILE A 6 -31.06 10.62 8.90
C ILE A 6 -32.26 11.10 9.72
N PRO A 7 -33.49 10.68 9.38
CA PRO A 7 -34.67 10.99 10.17
C PRO A 7 -34.68 10.20 11.49
N ALA A 8 -35.17 10.84 12.56
CA ALA A 8 -35.32 10.23 13.89
C ALA A 8 -36.13 8.92 13.86
N SER A 9 -37.17 8.84 13.01
CA SER A 9 -37.98 7.62 12.88
C SER A 9 -37.17 6.41 12.41
N SER A 10 -36.17 6.62 11.54
CA SER A 10 -35.28 5.57 11.06
C SER A 10 -34.38 5.07 12.18
N LEU A 11 -33.80 5.98 12.97
CA LEU A 11 -32.98 5.64 14.14
C LEU A 11 -33.78 4.87 15.19
N LEU A 12 -34.98 5.34 15.54
CA LEU A 12 -35.86 4.66 16.51
C LEU A 12 -36.27 3.26 16.03
N ARG A 13 -36.61 3.12 14.74
CA ARG A 13 -36.95 1.83 14.13
C ARG A 13 -35.75 0.87 14.16
N VAL A 14 -34.56 1.34 13.78
CA VAL A 14 -33.33 0.54 13.82
C VAL A 14 -32.98 0.16 15.26
N LEU A 15 -33.10 1.07 16.22
CA LEU A 15 -32.82 0.81 17.64
C LEU A 15 -33.76 -0.26 18.20
N GLN A 16 -35.05 -0.24 17.84
CA GLN A 16 -35.99 -1.30 18.18
C GLN A 16 -35.53 -2.66 17.65
N GLY A 17 -35.04 -2.70 16.40
CA GLY A 17 -34.51 -3.93 15.82
C GLY A 17 -33.20 -4.39 16.44
N ILE A 18 -32.32 -3.47 16.86
CA ILE A 18 -31.09 -3.78 17.61
C ILE A 18 -31.45 -4.44 18.94
N VAL A 19 -32.41 -3.89 19.69
CA VAL A 19 -32.87 -4.47 20.97
C VAL A 19 -33.31 -5.93 20.79
N VAL A 20 -34.08 -6.23 19.73
CA VAL A 20 -34.51 -7.59 19.41
C VAL A 20 -33.33 -8.49 19.03
N ALA A 21 -32.43 -8.03 18.16
CA ALA A 21 -31.29 -8.80 17.68
C ALA A 21 -30.29 -9.17 18.80
N THR A 22 -30.14 -8.27 19.78
CA THR A 22 -29.13 -8.35 20.84
C THR A 22 -29.70 -8.80 22.19
N LYS A 23 -31.01 -9.00 22.29
CA LYS A 23 -31.71 -9.27 23.57
C LYS A 23 -31.38 -8.25 24.67
N LEU A 24 -31.09 -7.01 24.27
CA LEU A 24 -30.78 -5.92 25.19
C LEU A 24 -32.01 -5.59 26.05
N PRO A 25 -31.86 -5.36 27.37
CA PRO A 25 -32.94 -4.80 28.17
C PRO A 25 -33.32 -3.41 27.66
N GLN A 26 -34.62 -3.14 27.52
CA GLN A 26 -35.11 -1.83 27.05
C GLN A 26 -34.60 -0.65 27.88
N SER A 27 -34.37 -0.86 29.19
CA SER A 27 -33.80 0.15 30.09
C SER A 27 -32.43 0.66 29.65
N LYS A 28 -31.64 -0.15 28.93
CA LYS A 28 -30.31 0.25 28.43
C LYS A 28 -30.38 1.14 27.18
N THR A 29 -31.51 1.17 26.49
CA THR A 29 -31.71 1.98 25.27
C THR A 29 -32.56 3.22 25.51
N GLU A 30 -33.18 3.35 26.69
CA GLU A 30 -34.06 4.48 27.05
C GLU A 30 -33.41 5.85 26.85
N PRO A 31 -32.14 6.09 27.24
CA PRO A 31 -31.49 7.39 26.99
C PRO A 31 -31.38 7.72 25.50
N LEU A 32 -31.13 6.71 24.66
CA LEU A 32 -31.07 6.87 23.21
C LEU A 32 -32.46 7.11 22.60
N VAL A 33 -33.50 6.45 23.11
CA VAL A 33 -34.89 6.69 22.69
C VAL A 33 -35.28 8.13 22.99
N GLN A 34 -34.97 8.64 24.18
CA GLN A 34 -35.24 10.03 24.57
C GLN A 34 -34.47 11.02 23.70
N CYS A 35 -33.19 10.75 23.46
CA CYS A 35 -32.34 11.57 22.58
C CYS A 35 -32.90 11.63 21.15
N PHE A 36 -33.18 10.48 20.52
CA PHE A 36 -33.69 10.43 19.16
C PHE A 36 -35.12 10.98 19.03
N SER A 37 -35.91 10.95 20.11
CA SER A 37 -37.25 11.54 20.14
C SER A 37 -37.26 13.05 20.44
N GLY A 38 -36.10 13.67 20.65
CA GLY A 38 -35.99 15.12 20.94
C GLY A 38 -36.42 15.52 22.35
N GLY A 39 -36.30 14.62 23.35
CA GLY A 39 -36.54 14.93 24.77
C GLY A 39 -38.02 15.02 25.20
N VAL A 40 -38.97 14.58 24.37
CA VAL A 40 -40.41 14.61 24.72
C VAL A 40 -40.84 13.32 25.41
N THR A 41 -41.00 13.35 26.73
CA THR A 41 -41.72 12.32 27.49
C THR A 41 -43.10 12.83 27.89
N GLY A 42 -44.17 12.21 27.38
CA GLY A 42 -45.54 12.48 27.83
C GLY A 42 -46.57 12.53 26.71
N THR A 43 -47.76 11.99 27.01
CA THR A 43 -48.93 11.82 26.15
C THR A 43 -49.59 13.14 25.70
N ASP A 44 -48.91 13.94 24.87
CA ASP A 44 -49.56 15.05 24.15
C ASP A 44 -48.92 15.27 22.77
N ILE A 45 -49.43 14.52 21.78
CA ILE A 45 -49.11 14.74 20.37
C ILE A 45 -50.02 15.84 19.84
N ARG A 46 -49.47 17.02 19.54
CA ARG A 46 -50.09 17.94 18.57
C ARG A 46 -49.48 17.68 17.18
N PRO A 47 -50.29 17.48 16.14
CA PRO A 47 -49.81 17.19 14.80
C PRO A 47 -49.51 18.48 14.03
N ALA A 48 -48.23 18.78 13.79
CA ALA A 48 -47.74 19.65 12.71
C ALA A 48 -46.20 19.53 12.54
N ASP A 49 -45.79 18.41 11.96
CA ASP A 49 -44.80 18.27 10.88
C ASP A 49 -43.54 19.14 10.86
N ARG A 50 -42.50 18.70 11.58
CA ARG A 50 -41.18 18.44 10.97
C ARG A 50 -40.57 17.24 11.67
N GLU A 51 -40.50 16.11 10.98
CA GLU A 51 -39.75 14.94 11.43
C GLU A 51 -38.30 15.36 11.71
N LEU A 52 -37.87 15.26 12.98
CA LEU A 52 -36.53 15.66 13.38
C LEU A 52 -35.52 14.85 12.56
N SER A 53 -34.80 15.55 11.69
CA SER A 53 -33.84 14.95 10.76
C SER A 53 -32.54 15.71 10.91
N LEU A 54 -31.52 15.03 11.44
CA LEU A 54 -30.20 15.60 11.68
C LEU A 54 -29.16 14.89 10.82
N SER A 55 -28.03 15.56 10.62
CA SER A 55 -26.90 14.90 9.97
C SER A 55 -26.29 13.85 10.91
N VAL A 56 -25.60 12.85 10.36
CA VAL A 56 -24.89 11.81 11.13
C VAL A 56 -24.00 12.43 12.21
N GLY A 57 -23.22 13.46 11.87
CA GLY A 57 -22.37 14.16 12.84
C GLY A 57 -23.16 14.77 14.00
N LYS A 58 -24.27 15.45 13.70
CA LYS A 58 -25.14 16.04 14.72
C LYS A 58 -25.79 15.00 15.61
N TRP A 59 -26.23 13.87 15.07
CA TRP A 59 -26.76 12.78 15.90
C TRP A 59 -25.71 12.23 16.87
N ARG A 60 -24.45 12.13 16.45
CA ARG A 60 -23.35 11.73 17.33
C ARG A 60 -23.08 12.76 18.43
N ASP A 61 -23.12 14.05 18.09
CA ASP A 61 -22.96 15.15 19.06
C ASP A 61 -24.07 15.17 20.12
N GLU A 62 -25.32 14.95 19.72
CA GLU A 62 -26.47 14.86 20.63
C GLU A 62 -26.32 13.69 21.61
N VAL A 63 -25.90 12.52 21.12
CA VAL A 63 -25.66 11.35 21.99
C VAL A 63 -24.46 11.58 22.91
N TYR A 64 -23.40 12.21 22.43
CA TYR A 64 -22.23 12.54 23.25
C TYR A 64 -22.59 13.49 24.41
N SER A 65 -23.59 14.33 24.20
CA SER A 65 -24.10 15.31 25.17
C SER A 65 -25.02 14.71 26.24
N ILE A 66 -25.38 13.43 26.15
CA ILE A 66 -26.18 12.76 27.20
C ILE A 66 -25.37 12.75 28.51
N PRO A 67 -25.93 13.30 29.62
CA PRO A 67 -25.27 13.30 30.91
C PRO A 67 -25.29 11.90 31.51
N GLU A 68 -24.12 11.30 31.67
CA GLU A 68 -23.92 9.99 32.28
C GLU A 68 -22.66 10.05 33.14
N GLU A 69 -22.81 9.82 34.45
CA GLU A 69 -21.71 9.98 35.43
C GLU A 69 -20.72 8.81 35.35
N ASN A 70 -21.19 7.64 34.92
CA ASN A 70 -20.38 6.46 34.75
C ASN A 70 -19.79 6.40 33.33
N LYS A 71 -18.47 6.62 33.23
CA LYS A 71 -17.73 6.55 31.96
C LYS A 71 -18.00 5.26 31.18
N SER A 72 -18.09 4.13 31.87
CA SER A 72 -18.35 2.83 31.26
C SER A 72 -19.75 2.72 30.66
N GLU A 73 -20.77 3.32 31.27
CA GLU A 73 -22.12 3.31 30.72
C GLU A 73 -22.25 4.28 29.54
N LYS A 74 -21.56 5.43 29.64
CA LYS A 74 -21.43 6.40 28.54
C LYS A 74 -20.79 5.78 27.29
N ASP A 75 -19.68 5.07 27.45
CA ASP A 75 -18.99 4.41 26.34
C ASP A 75 -19.88 3.31 25.71
N GLY A 76 -20.61 2.55 26.53
CA GLY A 76 -21.58 1.55 26.05
C GLY A 76 -22.73 2.17 25.23
N LEU A 77 -23.29 3.29 25.70
CA LEU A 77 -24.33 4.05 24.99
C LEU A 77 -23.83 4.58 23.64
N GLN A 78 -22.59 5.09 23.59
CA GLN A 78 -21.97 5.57 22.36
C GLN A 78 -21.78 4.45 21.33
N HIS A 79 -21.36 3.25 21.75
CA HIS A 79 -21.25 2.12 20.83
C HIS A 79 -22.62 1.69 20.28
N LEU A 80 -23.67 1.68 21.12
CA LEU A 80 -25.04 1.36 20.68
C LEU A 80 -25.60 2.42 19.72
N SER A 81 -25.38 3.70 19.99
CA SER A 81 -25.80 4.76 19.09
C SER A 81 -25.08 4.71 17.75
N ASN A 82 -23.76 4.47 17.76
CA ASN A 82 -22.97 4.33 16.55
C ASN A 82 -23.47 3.14 15.70
N LEU A 83 -23.81 2.01 16.33
CA LEU A 83 -24.43 0.88 15.63
C LEU A 83 -25.78 1.28 14.99
N ALA A 84 -26.65 1.99 15.74
CA ALA A 84 -27.94 2.44 15.24
C ALA A 84 -27.80 3.42 14.06
N ILE A 85 -26.89 4.39 14.18
CA ILE A 85 -26.60 5.39 13.15
C ILE A 85 -26.02 4.73 11.90
N GLY A 86 -25.04 3.82 12.05
CA GLY A 86 -24.43 3.12 10.92
C GLY A 86 -25.42 2.24 10.16
N ILE A 87 -26.27 1.49 10.86
CA ILE A 87 -27.33 0.68 10.22
C ILE A 87 -28.38 1.58 9.56
N ALA A 88 -28.82 2.66 10.22
CA ALA A 88 -29.78 3.59 9.63
C ALA A 88 -29.22 4.27 8.37
N PHE A 89 -27.94 4.66 8.37
CA PHE A 89 -27.26 5.19 7.20
C PHE A 89 -27.31 4.21 6.01
N LEU A 90 -26.88 2.96 6.22
CA LEU A 90 -26.91 1.93 5.15
C LEU A 90 -28.34 1.62 4.69
N ARG A 91 -29.31 1.64 5.61
CA ARG A 91 -30.73 1.44 5.30
C ARG A 91 -31.27 2.53 4.38
N GLU A 92 -31.06 3.80 4.72
CA GLU A 92 -31.54 4.92 3.91
C GLU A 92 -30.81 4.99 2.57
N GLN A 93 -29.48 4.88 2.58
CA GLN A 93 -28.67 4.86 1.36
C GLN A 93 -29.03 3.70 0.45
N GLY A 94 -29.18 2.48 0.98
CA GLY A 94 -29.52 1.30 0.20
C GLY A 94 -30.86 1.41 -0.53
N ARG A 95 -31.79 2.24 -0.03
CA ARG A 95 -33.09 2.51 -0.67
C ARG A 95 -33.06 3.65 -1.69
N GLN A 96 -31.99 4.45 -1.71
CA GLN A 96 -31.80 5.50 -2.71
C GLN A 96 -31.16 4.89 -3.96
N SER A 97 -31.80 5.07 -5.12
CA SER A 97 -31.33 4.46 -6.38
C SER A 97 -30.20 5.24 -7.08
N GLN A 98 -29.79 6.40 -6.54
CA GLN A 98 -28.91 7.35 -7.24
C GLN A 98 -27.43 7.27 -6.83
N ASP A 99 -27.12 6.98 -5.55
CA ASP A 99 -25.74 6.99 -5.06
C ASP A 99 -25.39 5.66 -4.38
N ALA A 100 -24.28 5.05 -4.80
CA ALA A 100 -23.73 3.87 -4.14
C ALA A 100 -22.89 4.29 -2.92
N VAL A 101 -23.04 3.57 -1.80
CA VAL A 101 -22.21 3.75 -0.60
C VAL A 101 -20.73 3.63 -0.99
N THR A 102 -19.95 4.67 -0.73
CA THR A 102 -18.51 4.68 -1.05
C THR A 102 -17.71 3.80 -0.09
N GLY A 103 -16.51 3.38 -0.50
CA GLY A 103 -15.63 2.56 0.36
C GLY A 103 -15.27 3.23 1.69
N THR A 104 -15.07 4.56 1.69
CA THR A 104 -14.80 5.35 2.90
C THR A 104 -16.01 5.41 3.84
N GLU A 105 -17.22 5.51 3.28
CA GLU A 105 -18.45 5.49 4.07
C GLU A 105 -18.71 4.11 4.66
N LEU A 106 -18.49 3.04 3.87
CA LEU A 106 -18.58 1.68 4.38
C LEU A 106 -17.53 1.41 5.48
N ALA A 107 -16.31 1.93 5.34
CA ALA A 107 -15.28 1.85 6.37
C ALA A 107 -15.75 2.51 7.68
N THR A 108 -16.34 3.70 7.58
CA THR A 108 -16.86 4.43 8.75
C THR A 108 -18.00 3.67 9.42
N VAL A 109 -18.93 3.10 8.65
CA VAL A 109 -19.99 2.25 9.20
C VAL A 109 -19.42 0.98 9.84
N TRP A 110 -18.41 0.37 9.22
CA TRP A 110 -17.76 -0.80 9.78
C TRP A 110 -17.05 -0.49 11.10
N GLU A 111 -16.37 0.63 11.24
CA GLU A 111 -15.77 1.06 12.52
C GLU A 111 -16.83 1.14 13.64
N MET A 112 -18.01 1.69 13.33
CA MET A 112 -19.15 1.75 14.26
C MET A 112 -19.62 0.35 14.68
N VAL A 113 -19.80 -0.55 13.71
CA VAL A 113 -20.23 -1.94 13.96
C VAL A 113 -19.16 -2.73 14.72
N HIS A 114 -17.90 -2.63 14.30
CA HIS A 114 -16.74 -3.26 14.92
C HIS A 114 -16.60 -2.82 16.39
N GLY A 115 -16.69 -1.51 16.66
CA GLY A 115 -16.66 -0.99 18.03
C GLY A 115 -17.77 -1.57 18.90
N ALA A 116 -19.00 -1.69 18.39
CA ALA A 116 -20.10 -2.31 19.13
C ALA A 116 -19.89 -3.81 19.39
N LEU A 117 -19.36 -4.55 18.42
CA LEU A 117 -19.13 -6.00 18.53
C LEU A 117 -17.94 -6.37 19.43
N THR A 118 -16.93 -5.50 19.51
CA THR A 118 -15.72 -5.71 20.32
C THR A 118 -15.77 -5.08 21.69
N SER A 119 -16.73 -4.19 21.95
CA SER A 119 -16.90 -3.54 23.26
C SER A 119 -17.21 -4.57 24.35
N ALA A 120 -16.34 -4.67 25.36
CA ALA A 120 -16.52 -5.50 26.56
C ALA A 120 -17.84 -5.21 27.31
N LEU A 121 -18.39 -4.00 27.12
CA LEU A 121 -19.57 -3.46 27.79
C LEU A 121 -20.89 -3.97 27.18
N LEU A 122 -20.84 -4.38 25.91
CA LEU A 122 -21.95 -4.95 25.17
C LEU A 122 -21.79 -6.47 24.95
N SER A 123 -20.57 -7.01 25.11
CA SER A 123 -20.24 -8.39 24.71
C SER A 123 -20.47 -9.49 25.76
N GLN A 124 -21.28 -9.26 26.80
CA GLN A 124 -21.83 -10.33 27.65
C GLN A 124 -23.36 -10.25 27.82
N PRO A 125 -24.13 -11.31 27.49
CA PRO A 125 -24.14 -12.11 26.26
C PRO A 125 -25.19 -11.52 25.28
N GLN A 126 -25.00 -10.29 24.80
CA GLN A 126 -26.03 -9.61 24.00
C GLN A 126 -25.94 -10.01 22.52
N PHE A 127 -24.75 -10.00 21.94
CA PHE A 127 -24.54 -10.53 20.58
C PHE A 127 -24.29 -12.03 20.59
N GLN A 128 -24.93 -12.75 19.66
CA GLN A 128 -24.74 -14.20 19.48
C GLN A 128 -24.44 -14.50 18.01
N ALA A 129 -23.38 -15.26 17.77
CA ALA A 129 -23.09 -15.82 16.46
C ALA A 129 -23.85 -17.15 16.29
N SER A 130 -24.23 -17.47 15.06
CA SER A 130 -24.81 -18.77 14.72
C SER A 130 -24.38 -19.20 13.32
N ARG A 131 -24.17 -20.50 13.09
CA ARG A 131 -23.86 -21.02 11.76
C ARG A 131 -25.12 -21.02 10.89
N SER A 132 -24.99 -20.63 9.63
CA SER A 132 -26.06 -20.67 8.63
C SER A 132 -26.10 -22.03 7.91
N ALA A 133 -27.19 -22.27 7.19
CA ALA A 133 -27.31 -23.43 6.28
C ALA A 133 -26.26 -23.43 5.15
N GLN A 134 -25.78 -22.24 4.77
CA GLN A 134 -24.75 -22.05 3.76
C GLN A 134 -23.33 -22.09 4.36
N GLY A 135 -23.22 -22.42 5.65
CA GLY A 135 -21.94 -22.60 6.32
C GLY A 135 -21.15 -21.33 6.54
N PHE A 136 -21.78 -20.17 6.68
CA PHE A 136 -21.14 -18.97 7.24
C PHE A 136 -21.64 -18.69 8.66
N LEU A 137 -20.88 -17.95 9.44
CA LEU A 137 -21.32 -17.42 10.72
C LEU A 137 -22.08 -16.12 10.53
N ALA A 138 -23.25 -16.02 11.16
CA ALA A 138 -24.09 -14.83 11.13
C ALA A 138 -24.20 -14.23 12.53
N VAL A 139 -23.98 -12.92 12.64
CA VAL A 139 -24.27 -12.13 13.85
C VAL A 139 -25.43 -11.19 13.53
N PRO A 140 -26.62 -11.38 14.15
CA PRO A 140 -27.73 -10.44 14.02
C PRO A 140 -27.36 -9.08 14.61
N LEU A 141 -27.53 -8.01 13.82
CA LEU A 141 -27.26 -6.64 14.24
C LEU A 141 -28.56 -5.85 14.46
N CYS A 142 -29.56 -6.06 13.59
CA CYS A 142 -30.90 -5.48 13.72
C CYS A 142 -31.94 -6.49 13.21
N SER A 143 -33.03 -6.67 13.94
CA SER A 143 -34.09 -7.62 13.58
C SER A 143 -35.49 -7.06 13.80
N LEU A 144 -36.22 -6.82 12.71
CA LEU A 144 -37.61 -6.37 12.70
C LEU A 144 -38.49 -7.42 12.02
N ILE A 145 -39.49 -7.90 12.75
CA ILE A 145 -40.41 -8.96 12.32
C ILE A 145 -41.83 -8.45 12.50
N GLU A 146 -42.65 -8.57 11.46
CA GLU A 146 -44.05 -8.13 11.46
C GLU A 146 -44.93 -9.32 11.08
N ASN A 147 -45.90 -9.68 11.93
CA ASN A 147 -46.82 -10.81 11.71
C ASN A 147 -46.13 -12.15 11.37
N GLY A 148 -44.93 -12.39 11.95
CA GLY A 148 -44.14 -13.61 11.70
C GLY A 148 -43.34 -13.60 10.39
N ASN A 149 -43.39 -12.51 9.62
CA ASN A 149 -42.61 -12.29 8.41
C ASN A 149 -41.44 -11.35 8.68
N ILE A 150 -40.37 -11.53 7.91
CA ILE A 150 -39.23 -10.61 7.92
C ILE A 150 -39.69 -9.25 7.39
N SER A 151 -39.54 -8.20 8.19
CA SER A 151 -39.69 -6.82 7.73
C SER A 151 -38.34 -6.26 7.30
N GLU A 152 -37.39 -6.19 8.24
CA GLU A 152 -36.02 -5.74 7.98
C GLU A 152 -35.04 -6.55 8.84
N LEU A 153 -33.92 -7.01 8.27
CA LEU A 153 -32.86 -7.67 9.03
C LEU A 153 -31.49 -7.17 8.58
N PHE A 154 -30.63 -6.77 9.51
CA PHE A 154 -29.21 -6.56 9.27
C PHE A 154 -28.38 -7.61 9.99
N ARG A 155 -27.42 -8.21 9.30
CA ARG A 155 -26.49 -9.18 9.87
C ARG A 155 -25.08 -8.99 9.34
N LEU A 156 -24.10 -9.29 10.18
CA LEU A 156 -22.75 -9.57 9.72
C LEU A 156 -22.68 -11.05 9.31
N HIS A 157 -22.33 -11.32 8.07
CA HIS A 157 -22.03 -12.67 7.57
C HIS A 157 -20.53 -12.84 7.43
N VAL A 158 -19.97 -13.93 7.95
CA VAL A 158 -18.55 -14.24 7.86
C VAL A 158 -18.35 -15.71 7.50
N TRP A 159 -17.74 -15.96 6.34
CA TRP A 159 -17.19 -17.25 5.98
C TRP A 159 -15.78 -17.32 6.56
N LEU A 160 -15.48 -18.34 7.36
CA LEU A 160 -14.16 -18.56 7.96
C LEU A 160 -13.43 -19.70 7.27
N PRO A 161 -12.09 -19.73 7.22
CA PRO A 161 -11.33 -20.86 6.69
C PRO A 161 -11.23 -22.04 7.68
N ASP A 162 -12.37 -22.49 8.19
CA ASP A 162 -12.49 -23.52 9.24
C ASP A 162 -12.97 -24.88 8.72
N GLY A 163 -13.06 -25.04 7.39
CA GLY A 163 -13.58 -26.24 6.74
C GLY A 163 -15.10 -26.45 6.88
N GLN A 164 -15.82 -25.61 7.63
CA GLN A 164 -17.25 -25.76 7.87
C GLN A 164 -18.07 -25.00 6.81
N ARG A 165 -18.07 -25.48 5.57
CA ARG A 165 -18.89 -24.90 4.48
C ARG A 165 -20.30 -25.51 4.44
N GLY A 166 -21.24 -24.80 3.79
CA GLY A 166 -22.59 -25.31 3.57
C GLY A 166 -22.58 -26.55 2.68
N ALA A 167 -23.61 -27.39 2.81
CA ALA A 167 -23.74 -28.55 1.94
C ALA A 167 -23.93 -28.08 0.49
N GLU A 168 -23.00 -28.44 -0.39
CA GLU A 168 -23.00 -28.02 -1.81
C GLU A 168 -24.33 -28.36 -2.51
N ALA A 169 -24.90 -29.51 -2.15
CA ALA A 169 -26.18 -29.97 -2.66
C ALA A 169 -27.37 -29.02 -2.37
N PHE A 170 -27.27 -28.14 -1.38
CA PHE A 170 -28.31 -27.17 -0.98
C PHE A 170 -27.86 -25.71 -1.15
N ALA A 171 -26.84 -25.47 -1.98
CA ALA A 171 -26.22 -24.15 -2.10
C ALA A 171 -27.09 -23.14 -2.89
N VAL A 172 -27.89 -23.62 -3.85
CA VAL A 172 -28.79 -22.77 -4.64
C VAL A 172 -30.07 -22.50 -3.86
N HIS A 173 -30.33 -21.23 -3.57
CA HIS A 173 -31.49 -20.82 -2.77
C HIS A 173 -32.02 -19.46 -3.18
N SER A 174 -33.21 -19.13 -2.71
CA SER A 174 -33.84 -17.82 -2.87
C SER A 174 -34.18 -17.20 -1.51
N HIS A 175 -34.50 -15.92 -1.50
CA HIS A 175 -34.85 -15.18 -0.29
C HIS A 175 -36.30 -14.70 -0.31
N GLN A 176 -36.93 -14.65 0.88
CA GLN A 176 -38.29 -14.11 1.01
C GLN A 176 -38.31 -12.61 0.69
N PRO A 177 -37.54 -11.75 1.38
CA PRO A 177 -37.41 -10.35 1.02
C PRO A 177 -36.28 -10.09 0.01
N PHE A 178 -36.28 -8.89 -0.57
CA PHE A 178 -35.13 -8.33 -1.29
C PHE A 178 -33.89 -8.30 -0.38
N ALA A 179 -32.72 -8.62 -0.94
CA ALA A 179 -31.46 -8.65 -0.23
C ALA A 179 -30.43 -7.68 -0.82
N GLN A 180 -29.60 -7.10 0.04
CA GLN A 180 -28.48 -6.25 -0.32
C GLN A 180 -27.28 -6.58 0.56
N SER A 181 -26.10 -6.63 -0.04
CA SER A 181 -24.84 -6.94 0.63
C SER A 181 -23.81 -5.85 0.37
N TRP A 182 -23.03 -5.51 1.40
CA TRP A 182 -21.82 -4.69 1.29
C TRP A 182 -20.62 -5.51 1.77
N ILE A 183 -19.58 -5.60 0.94
CA ILE A 183 -18.41 -6.46 1.22
C ILE A 183 -17.43 -5.72 2.12
N LEU A 184 -17.12 -6.30 3.27
CA LEU A 184 -16.19 -5.74 4.25
C LEU A 184 -14.75 -6.18 4.02
N ALA A 185 -14.56 -7.45 3.68
CA ALA A 185 -13.27 -8.10 3.50
C ALA A 185 -13.42 -9.40 2.69
N GLY A 186 -12.36 -9.79 1.99
CA GLY A 186 -12.29 -11.02 1.22
C GLY A 186 -13.01 -10.98 -0.13
N GLU A 187 -12.90 -12.08 -0.86
CA GLU A 187 -13.51 -12.28 -2.17
C GLU A 187 -14.60 -13.37 -2.11
N GLY A 188 -15.75 -13.08 -2.71
CA GLY A 188 -16.83 -14.04 -2.93
C GLY A 188 -17.38 -13.93 -4.35
N VAL A 189 -17.90 -15.02 -4.89
CA VAL A 189 -18.52 -15.05 -6.21
C VAL A 189 -20.00 -15.36 -6.06
N ASP A 190 -20.85 -14.47 -6.56
CA ASP A 190 -22.30 -14.69 -6.60
C ASP A 190 -22.69 -15.25 -7.97
N HIS A 191 -23.40 -16.37 -7.98
CA HIS A 191 -23.89 -17.06 -9.17
C HIS A 191 -25.41 -16.93 -9.24
N SER A 192 -25.92 -16.54 -10.40
CA SER A 192 -27.35 -16.37 -10.64
C SER A 192 -27.91 -17.51 -11.47
N PHE A 193 -29.16 -17.88 -11.19
CA PHE A 193 -29.83 -18.99 -11.86
C PHE A 193 -31.24 -18.64 -12.31
N ASN A 194 -31.63 -19.17 -13.47
CA ASN A 194 -33.04 -19.33 -13.85
C ASN A 194 -33.50 -20.73 -13.45
N VAL A 195 -34.72 -20.82 -12.91
CA VAL A 195 -35.26 -22.08 -12.38
C VAL A 195 -36.64 -22.32 -12.97
N GLU A 196 -36.76 -23.42 -13.70
CA GLU A 196 -37.98 -23.79 -14.41
C GLU A 196 -38.60 -25.03 -13.79
N GLY A 197 -39.92 -25.03 -13.58
CA GLY A 197 -40.63 -26.23 -13.13
C GLY A 197 -40.69 -27.26 -14.26
N VAL A 198 -40.39 -28.52 -13.94
CA VAL A 198 -40.46 -29.62 -14.91
C VAL A 198 -41.31 -30.76 -14.37
N THR A 199 -42.04 -31.43 -15.25
CA THR A 199 -42.84 -32.62 -14.93
C THR A 199 -42.12 -33.92 -15.30
N ASP A 200 -41.18 -33.86 -16.25
CA ASP A 200 -40.33 -34.98 -16.64
C ASP A 200 -39.10 -35.06 -15.71
N GLU A 201 -38.97 -36.20 -15.02
CA GLU A 201 -37.89 -36.48 -14.10
C GLU A 201 -36.51 -36.50 -14.80
N ALA A 202 -36.46 -36.91 -16.07
CA ALA A 202 -35.23 -36.93 -16.87
C ALA A 202 -34.68 -35.52 -17.14
N MET A 203 -35.56 -34.52 -17.17
CA MET A 203 -35.21 -33.11 -17.40
C MET A 203 -34.93 -32.34 -16.11
N SER A 204 -35.21 -32.95 -14.95
CA SER A 204 -35.01 -32.33 -13.65
C SER A 204 -33.56 -32.43 -13.17
N THR A 205 -33.01 -31.30 -12.74
CA THR A 205 -31.68 -31.25 -12.12
C THR A 205 -31.76 -31.24 -10.60
N HIS A 206 -32.81 -30.66 -10.02
CA HIS A 206 -32.99 -30.52 -8.57
C HIS A 206 -34.46 -30.73 -8.16
N ALA A 207 -34.69 -30.97 -6.87
CA ALA A 207 -36.00 -30.86 -6.24
C ALA A 207 -36.10 -29.56 -5.43
N GLU A 208 -37.32 -29.04 -5.31
CA GLU A 208 -37.64 -27.88 -4.48
C GLU A 208 -37.90 -28.31 -3.02
N TYR A 209 -37.35 -27.57 -2.07
CA TYR A 209 -37.51 -27.80 -0.65
C TYR A 209 -38.08 -26.57 0.05
N ARG A 210 -38.97 -26.81 1.02
CA ARG A 210 -39.53 -25.80 1.92
C ARG A 210 -38.73 -25.76 3.21
N LEU A 211 -38.53 -24.55 3.73
CA LEU A 211 -37.82 -24.29 4.97
C LEU A 211 -38.74 -24.41 6.19
N ALA A 212 -38.26 -25.10 7.21
CA ALA A 212 -38.82 -25.10 8.56
C ALA A 212 -37.72 -24.74 9.57
N TRP A 213 -38.00 -23.81 10.48
CA TRP A 213 -37.05 -23.33 11.47
C TRP A 213 -37.41 -23.81 12.87
N ASN A 214 -36.41 -24.18 13.67
CA ASN A 214 -36.57 -24.63 15.06
C ASN A 214 -35.76 -23.74 16.01
N ASP A 215 -36.42 -23.20 17.03
CA ASP A 215 -35.85 -22.31 18.06
C ASP A 215 -35.59 -23.01 19.41
N GLY A 216 -35.74 -24.34 19.46
CA GLY A 216 -35.65 -25.15 20.67
C GLY A 216 -36.96 -25.27 21.45
N LYS A 217 -38.01 -24.52 21.09
CA LYS A 217 -39.34 -24.60 21.70
C LYS A 217 -40.41 -25.06 20.71
N ASN A 218 -40.38 -24.59 19.46
CA ASN A 218 -41.34 -24.93 18.41
C ASN A 218 -40.66 -25.06 17.03
N THR A 219 -41.19 -25.92 16.16
CA THR A 219 -40.78 -26.02 14.75
C THR A 219 -41.88 -25.46 13.86
N GLY A 220 -41.56 -24.58 12.91
CA GLY A 220 -42.56 -24.02 12.00
C GLY A 220 -41.99 -23.17 10.85
N ALA A 221 -42.89 -22.71 9.98
CA ALA A 221 -42.58 -21.90 8.80
C ALA A 221 -42.55 -20.38 9.08
N SER A 222 -42.49 -19.97 10.35
CA SER A 222 -42.36 -18.55 10.74
C SER A 222 -40.91 -18.22 11.06
N TYR A 223 -40.42 -17.08 10.60
CA TYR A 223 -39.03 -16.68 10.84
C TYR A 223 -38.79 -16.38 12.33
N LYS A 224 -37.62 -16.82 12.84
CA LYS A 224 -37.15 -16.57 14.21
C LYS A 224 -35.74 -16.00 14.19
N THR A 225 -35.44 -15.01 15.04
CA THR A 225 -34.13 -14.34 15.09
C THR A 225 -33.01 -15.26 15.61
N HIS A 226 -33.29 -16.08 16.62
CA HIS A 226 -32.35 -17.06 17.18
C HIS A 226 -32.89 -18.47 16.93
N GLN A 227 -32.21 -19.23 16.07
CA GLN A 227 -32.61 -20.58 15.66
C GLN A 227 -31.51 -21.56 16.03
N ILE A 228 -31.89 -22.77 16.45
CA ILE A 228 -30.95 -23.83 16.85
C ILE A 228 -30.68 -24.77 15.66
N SER A 229 -31.68 -24.98 14.80
CA SER A 229 -31.52 -25.74 13.56
C SER A 229 -32.45 -25.25 12.45
N SER A 230 -32.17 -25.65 11.22
CA SER A 230 -33.05 -25.44 10.06
C SER A 230 -33.21 -26.76 9.33
N THR A 231 -34.47 -27.14 9.07
CA THR A 231 -34.82 -28.34 8.32
C THR A 231 -35.40 -27.93 6.98
N VAL A 232 -34.84 -28.44 5.90
CA VAL A 232 -35.44 -28.36 4.57
C VAL A 232 -36.19 -29.65 4.32
N VAL A 233 -37.45 -29.56 3.90
CA VAL A 233 -38.33 -30.71 3.59
C VAL A 233 -38.78 -30.60 2.16
N ARG A 234 -38.67 -31.70 1.42
CA ARG A 234 -39.00 -31.77 0.00
C ARG A 234 -40.46 -31.37 -0.25
N SER A 235 -40.70 -30.50 -1.22
CA SER A 235 -42.05 -30.02 -1.55
C SER A 235 -42.79 -30.91 -2.56
N GLY A 236 -42.06 -31.83 -3.22
CA GLY A 236 -42.55 -32.69 -4.30
C GLY A 236 -42.44 -32.08 -5.69
N ARG A 237 -42.01 -30.82 -5.82
CA ARG A 237 -41.82 -30.14 -7.11
C ARG A 237 -40.41 -30.37 -7.65
N MET A 238 -40.32 -30.76 -8.92
CA MET A 238 -39.07 -30.93 -9.63
C MET A 238 -38.75 -29.70 -10.49
N VAL A 239 -37.47 -29.35 -10.56
CA VAL A 239 -37.02 -28.16 -11.29
C VAL A 239 -35.76 -28.41 -12.11
N ARG A 240 -35.60 -27.59 -13.15
CA ARG A 240 -34.38 -27.46 -13.95
C ARG A 240 -33.72 -26.13 -13.65
N VAL A 241 -32.50 -26.20 -13.13
CA VAL A 241 -31.63 -25.06 -12.81
C VAL A 241 -30.72 -24.75 -14.00
N ILE A 242 -30.75 -23.50 -14.46
CA ILE A 242 -29.99 -23.01 -15.61
C ILE A 242 -29.11 -21.83 -15.13
N PRO A 243 -27.77 -21.94 -15.16
CA PRO A 243 -26.88 -20.84 -14.81
C PRO A 243 -27.07 -19.66 -15.77
N THR A 244 -27.19 -18.44 -15.23
CA THR A 244 -27.38 -17.22 -16.04
C THR A 244 -26.18 -16.27 -15.99
N GLY A 245 -25.39 -16.31 -14.93
CA GLY A 245 -24.21 -15.47 -14.81
C GLY A 245 -23.47 -15.68 -13.49
N SER A 246 -22.31 -15.06 -13.36
CA SER A 246 -21.51 -15.05 -12.14
C SER A 246 -20.76 -13.73 -12.02
N LYS A 247 -20.66 -13.21 -10.80
CA LYS A 247 -19.99 -11.93 -10.53
C LYS A 247 -19.12 -12.03 -9.29
N VAL A 248 -17.87 -11.59 -9.42
CA VAL A 248 -16.91 -11.50 -8.31
C VAL A 248 -17.17 -10.23 -7.52
N HIS A 249 -17.12 -10.35 -6.20
CA HIS A 249 -17.33 -9.27 -5.24
C HIS A 249 -16.18 -9.25 -4.23
N THR A 250 -15.47 -8.12 -4.19
CA THR A 250 -14.36 -7.84 -3.28
C THR A 250 -14.71 -6.69 -2.34
N ARG A 251 -13.84 -6.42 -1.37
CA ARG A 251 -13.94 -5.32 -0.40
C ARG A 251 -14.43 -4.00 -1.02
N ASP A 252 -15.33 -3.32 -0.31
CA ASP A 252 -15.97 -2.05 -0.68
C ASP A 252 -16.99 -2.13 -1.83
N MET A 253 -17.20 -3.29 -2.46
CA MET A 253 -18.30 -3.50 -3.40
C MET A 253 -19.64 -3.71 -2.70
N SER A 254 -20.74 -3.54 -3.44
CA SER A 254 -22.07 -3.95 -3.03
C SER A 254 -22.82 -4.68 -4.15
N TYR A 255 -23.81 -5.50 -3.78
CA TYR A 255 -24.68 -6.18 -4.73
C TYR A 255 -26.07 -6.46 -4.12
N THR A 256 -27.02 -6.77 -4.98
CA THR A 256 -28.42 -6.98 -4.60
C THR A 256 -28.99 -8.25 -5.22
N ILE A 257 -29.93 -8.87 -4.49
CA ILE A 257 -30.64 -10.06 -4.92
C ILE A 257 -32.13 -9.78 -4.73
N PRO A 258 -32.93 -9.69 -5.81
CA PRO A 258 -34.37 -9.50 -5.69
C PRO A 258 -35.06 -10.67 -4.97
N ALA A 259 -36.22 -10.40 -4.38
CA ALA A 259 -37.03 -11.42 -3.71
C ALA A 259 -37.34 -12.60 -4.66
N ALA A 260 -37.28 -13.83 -4.15
CA ALA A 260 -37.48 -15.09 -4.87
C ALA A 260 -36.55 -15.37 -6.07
N VAL A 261 -35.47 -14.59 -6.26
CA VAL A 261 -34.44 -14.93 -7.27
C VAL A 261 -33.48 -15.96 -6.71
N PHE A 262 -33.15 -16.98 -7.52
CA PHE A 262 -32.22 -18.03 -7.13
C PHE A 262 -30.78 -17.63 -7.38
N HIS A 263 -29.97 -17.81 -6.35
CA HIS A 263 -28.55 -17.53 -6.40
C HIS A 263 -27.75 -18.51 -5.52
N GLN A 264 -26.43 -18.44 -5.64
CA GLN A 264 -25.47 -19.14 -4.79
C GLN A 264 -24.23 -18.26 -4.63
N THR A 265 -23.76 -18.08 -3.40
CA THR A 265 -22.48 -17.44 -3.14
C THR A 265 -21.41 -18.50 -2.87
N THR A 266 -20.30 -18.47 -3.62
CA THR A 266 -19.13 -19.32 -3.39
C THR A 266 -17.96 -18.50 -2.84
N VAL A 267 -17.24 -19.09 -1.90
CA VAL A 267 -16.05 -18.52 -1.25
C VAL A 267 -15.02 -19.63 -1.16
N GLN A 268 -13.74 -19.32 -1.42
CA GLN A 268 -12.68 -20.32 -1.33
C GLN A 268 -12.62 -20.94 0.10
N PRO A 269 -12.31 -22.25 0.22
CA PRO A 269 -12.37 -22.94 1.50
C PRO A 269 -11.38 -22.41 2.55
N ASP A 270 -10.26 -21.85 2.11
CA ASP A 270 -9.11 -21.42 2.90
C ASP A 270 -9.02 -19.90 3.10
N THR A 271 -10.06 -19.15 2.68
CA THR A 271 -10.14 -17.69 2.84
C THR A 271 -11.29 -17.26 3.74
N LEU A 272 -11.16 -16.04 4.28
CA LEU A 272 -12.26 -15.33 4.91
C LEU A 272 -13.00 -14.49 3.86
N HIS A 273 -14.32 -14.43 3.98
CA HIS A 273 -15.16 -13.45 3.27
C HIS A 273 -16.19 -12.89 4.25
N ALA A 274 -16.38 -11.58 4.28
CA ALA A 274 -17.29 -10.93 5.22
C ALA A 274 -18.17 -9.85 4.57
N THR A 275 -19.44 -9.84 4.94
CA THR A 275 -20.42 -8.88 4.41
C THR A 275 -21.35 -8.34 5.50
N LEU A 276 -21.74 -7.07 5.37
CA LEU A 276 -22.96 -6.58 6.00
C LEU A 276 -24.12 -6.89 5.06
N PHE A 277 -25.09 -7.63 5.57
CA PHE A 277 -26.19 -8.17 4.78
C PHE A 277 -27.52 -7.62 5.29
N PHE A 278 -28.31 -7.08 4.37
CA PHE A 278 -29.59 -6.41 4.64
C PHE A 278 -30.73 -7.06 3.87
N PHE A 279 -31.74 -7.53 4.59
CA PHE A 279 -33.03 -7.92 4.05
C PHE A 279 -34.04 -6.80 4.22
N ASP A 280 -34.76 -6.46 3.13
CA ASP A 280 -35.70 -5.34 3.10
C ASP A 280 -37.01 -5.72 2.40
N ALA A 281 -38.04 -6.05 3.18
CA ALA A 281 -39.33 -6.46 2.65
C ALA A 281 -40.07 -5.33 1.91
N SER A 282 -39.75 -4.05 2.19
CA SER A 282 -40.41 -2.93 1.49
C SER A 282 -39.99 -2.82 0.02
N ARG A 283 -38.86 -3.46 -0.37
CA ARG A 283 -38.38 -3.54 -1.76
C ARG A 283 -38.80 -4.84 -2.47
N GLY A 284 -39.65 -5.64 -1.83
CA GLY A 284 -40.20 -6.88 -2.37
C GLY A 284 -40.19 -7.98 -1.31
N PHE A 285 -41.29 -8.72 -1.23
CA PHE A 285 -41.43 -9.87 -0.34
C PHE A 285 -42.26 -10.97 -1.00
N VAL A 286 -41.71 -12.17 -1.05
CA VAL A 286 -42.39 -13.38 -1.52
C VAL A 286 -42.40 -14.39 -0.37
N LYS A 287 -43.59 -14.89 -0.02
CA LYS A 287 -43.75 -15.78 1.13
C LYS A 287 -43.00 -17.10 0.95
N ASP A 288 -43.04 -17.66 -0.24
CA ASP A 288 -42.38 -18.91 -0.57
C ASP A 288 -41.02 -18.61 -1.23
N ALA A 289 -39.94 -18.86 -0.49
CA ALA A 289 -38.57 -18.73 -0.97
C ALA A 289 -37.86 -20.08 -0.81
N PRO A 290 -38.00 -20.98 -1.79
CA PRO A 290 -37.49 -22.33 -1.66
C PRO A 290 -35.95 -22.41 -1.76
N VAL A 291 -35.44 -23.51 -1.23
CA VAL A 291 -34.06 -23.98 -1.43
C VAL A 291 -34.10 -25.14 -2.42
N LEU A 292 -33.11 -25.24 -3.29
CA LEU A 292 -33.00 -26.36 -4.22
C LEU A 292 -32.05 -27.40 -3.67
N GLY A 293 -32.38 -28.67 -3.88
CA GLY A 293 -31.63 -29.79 -3.32
C GLY A 293 -31.66 -31.05 -4.17
N PRO A 294 -31.08 -32.15 -3.67
CA PRO A 294 -31.08 -33.46 -4.34
C PRO A 294 -32.48 -33.96 -4.68
N LYS A 295 -32.59 -34.79 -5.72
CA LYS A 295 -33.86 -35.41 -6.12
C LYS A 295 -34.27 -36.60 -5.24
N ASP A 296 -33.34 -37.20 -4.53
CA ASP A 296 -33.60 -38.48 -3.85
C ASP A 296 -33.61 -38.35 -2.32
N MET A 297 -33.62 -37.11 -1.82
CA MET A 297 -33.59 -36.81 -0.39
C MET A 297 -34.93 -36.21 0.06
N GLU A 298 -35.49 -36.71 1.16
CA GLU A 298 -36.78 -36.23 1.67
C GLU A 298 -36.64 -35.01 2.57
N SER A 299 -35.59 -34.96 3.39
CA SER A 299 -35.29 -33.80 4.23
C SER A 299 -33.83 -33.75 4.63
N SER A 300 -33.36 -32.56 5.00
CA SER A 300 -32.02 -32.33 5.55
C SER A 300 -32.09 -31.32 6.69
N THR A 301 -31.35 -31.57 7.78
CA THR A 301 -31.30 -30.69 8.94
C THR A 301 -29.88 -30.18 9.16
N GLN A 302 -29.73 -28.86 9.22
CA GLN A 302 -28.48 -28.20 9.60
C GLN A 302 -28.56 -27.68 11.03
N LEU A 303 -27.56 -28.04 11.85
CA LEU A 303 -27.34 -27.45 13.17
C LEU A 303 -26.62 -26.11 13.05
N ARG A 304 -26.99 -25.14 13.89
CA ARG A 304 -26.49 -23.74 13.83
C ARG A 304 -25.42 -23.39 14.86
N ASP A 305 -24.67 -24.39 15.33
CA ASP A 305 -23.63 -24.21 16.35
C ASP A 305 -22.48 -23.32 15.82
N PRO A 306 -22.14 -22.20 16.48
CA PRO A 306 -20.99 -21.36 16.11
C PRO A 306 -19.63 -21.96 16.51
N ALA A 307 -19.58 -23.14 17.12
CA ALA A 307 -18.36 -23.83 17.54
C ALA A 307 -17.47 -22.98 18.47
N GLY A 308 -18.09 -22.19 19.35
CA GLY A 308 -17.40 -21.32 20.31
C GLY A 308 -16.86 -20.01 19.75
N VAL A 309 -17.00 -19.73 18.44
CA VAL A 309 -16.58 -18.46 17.85
C VAL A 309 -17.49 -17.33 18.30
N THR A 310 -16.91 -16.29 18.90
CA THR A 310 -17.66 -15.13 19.41
C THR A 310 -17.83 -14.04 18.34
N PRO A 311 -18.87 -13.19 18.45
CA PRO A 311 -19.01 -12.02 17.59
C PRO A 311 -17.81 -11.06 17.62
N ALA A 312 -17.20 -10.86 18.79
CA ALA A 312 -16.00 -10.05 18.94
C ALA A 312 -14.82 -10.64 18.15
N ALA A 313 -14.60 -11.96 18.26
CA ALA A 313 -13.55 -12.64 17.50
C ALA A 313 -13.78 -12.54 15.98
N LEU A 314 -15.03 -12.67 15.52
CA LEU A 314 -15.39 -12.45 14.12
C LEU A 314 -15.05 -11.03 13.66
N ALA A 315 -15.49 -10.02 14.42
CA ALA A 315 -15.22 -8.63 14.09
C ALA A 315 -13.71 -8.34 14.03
N THR A 316 -12.94 -8.86 14.99
CA THR A 316 -11.48 -8.72 15.00
C THR A 316 -10.81 -9.40 13.81
N MET A 317 -11.25 -10.60 13.40
CA MET A 317 -10.73 -11.27 12.20
C MET A 317 -11.05 -10.50 10.92
N VAL A 318 -12.28 -9.99 10.80
CA VAL A 318 -12.70 -9.16 9.65
C VAL A 318 -11.85 -7.90 9.56
N GLU A 319 -11.63 -7.21 10.68
CA GLU A 319 -10.79 -6.01 10.72
C GLU A 319 -9.33 -6.33 10.34
N ALA A 320 -8.79 -7.44 10.84
CA ALA A 320 -7.43 -7.85 10.51
C ALA A 320 -7.25 -8.12 9.00
N VAL A 321 -8.20 -8.85 8.38
CA VAL A 321 -8.17 -9.11 6.93
C VAL A 321 -8.34 -7.81 6.15
N ARG A 322 -9.27 -6.95 6.56
CA ARG A 322 -9.49 -5.64 5.92
C ARG A 322 -8.24 -4.77 5.94
N ALA A 323 -7.57 -4.67 7.10
CA ALA A 323 -6.32 -3.93 7.25
C ALA A 323 -5.20 -4.49 6.36
N TRP A 324 -5.08 -5.82 6.30
CA TRP A 324 -4.12 -6.48 5.43
C TRP A 324 -4.40 -6.20 3.94
N GLU A 325 -5.65 -6.32 3.49
CA GLU A 325 -6.06 -6.05 2.11
C GLU A 325 -5.75 -4.60 1.70
N ILE A 326 -6.05 -3.64 2.57
CA ILE A 326 -5.73 -2.22 2.32
C ILE A 326 -4.22 -2.03 2.07
N LEU A 327 -3.37 -2.65 2.88
CA LEU A 327 -1.91 -2.57 2.73
C LEU A 327 -1.45 -3.26 1.45
N MET A 328 -2.04 -4.40 1.11
CA MET A 328 -1.72 -5.13 -0.12
C MET A 328 -2.12 -4.34 -1.37
N ASP A 329 -3.32 -3.74 -1.37
CA ASP A 329 -3.80 -2.89 -2.46
C ASP A 329 -2.93 -1.63 -2.63
N GLN A 330 -2.55 -0.98 -1.53
CA GLN A 330 -1.61 0.14 -1.55
C GLN A 330 -0.25 -0.29 -2.13
N GLY A 331 0.28 -1.42 -1.66
CA GLY A 331 1.56 -1.95 -2.13
C GLY A 331 1.52 -2.28 -3.62
N GLN A 332 0.43 -2.87 -4.08
CA GLN A 332 0.19 -3.19 -5.48
C GLN A 332 0.06 -1.92 -6.34
N ALA A 333 -0.72 -0.94 -5.92
CA ALA A 333 -0.88 0.33 -6.63
C ALA A 333 0.43 1.13 -6.72
N HIS A 334 1.30 1.04 -5.71
CA HIS A 334 2.65 1.60 -5.76
C HIS A 334 3.55 0.81 -6.72
N SER A 335 3.49 -0.52 -6.70
CA SER A 335 4.22 -1.40 -7.61
C SER A 335 3.86 -1.15 -9.08
N GLU A 336 2.59 -0.94 -9.40
CA GLU A 336 2.12 -0.62 -10.76
C GLU A 336 2.64 0.72 -11.28
N ARG A 337 2.89 1.67 -10.37
CA ARG A 337 3.51 2.96 -10.68
C ARG A 337 5.04 2.94 -10.61
N ALA A 338 5.65 1.75 -10.41
CA ALA A 338 7.08 1.57 -10.18
C ALA A 338 7.63 2.35 -8.96
N GLU A 339 6.77 2.69 -8.01
CA GLU A 339 7.11 3.32 -6.72
C GLU A 339 7.55 2.23 -5.72
N TRP A 340 8.63 1.51 -6.06
CA TRP A 340 9.03 0.26 -5.41
C TRP A 340 9.26 0.39 -3.91
N GLU A 341 9.75 1.53 -3.42
CA GLU A 341 9.95 1.77 -1.99
C GLU A 341 8.63 1.83 -1.23
N HIS A 342 7.61 2.47 -1.82
CA HIS A 342 6.29 2.56 -1.21
C HIS A 342 5.60 1.19 -1.22
N ALA A 343 5.79 0.42 -2.30
CA ALA A 343 5.34 -0.96 -2.39
C ALA A 343 5.96 -1.83 -1.29
N LEU A 344 7.30 -1.79 -1.16
CA LEU A 344 8.05 -2.55 -0.16
C LEU A 344 7.55 -2.24 1.26
N ARG A 345 7.28 -0.97 1.55
CA ARG A 345 6.75 -0.52 2.84
C ARG A 345 5.38 -1.13 3.13
N SER A 346 4.43 -0.99 2.22
CA SER A 346 3.08 -1.49 2.44
C SER A 346 3.06 -3.01 2.59
N PHE A 347 3.84 -3.74 1.78
CA PHE A 347 3.99 -5.19 1.93
C PHE A 347 4.70 -5.58 3.25
N SER A 348 5.72 -4.84 3.69
CA SER A 348 6.39 -5.12 4.97
C SER A 348 5.45 -4.90 6.16
N HIS A 349 4.57 -3.89 6.08
CA HIS A 349 3.54 -3.69 7.09
C HIS A 349 2.52 -4.83 7.06
N ALA A 350 2.06 -5.25 5.87
CA ALA A 350 1.17 -6.40 5.72
C ALA A 350 1.81 -7.68 6.31
N LEU A 351 3.12 -7.86 6.16
CA LEU A 351 3.86 -8.98 6.74
C LEU A 351 3.82 -8.95 8.27
N SER A 352 3.94 -7.75 8.88
CA SER A 352 3.88 -7.61 10.34
C SER A 352 2.55 -8.08 10.94
N LEU A 353 1.46 -8.00 10.17
CA LEU A 353 0.14 -8.53 10.57
C LEU A 353 0.06 -10.07 10.54
N CYS A 354 1.02 -10.74 9.91
CA CYS A 354 1.08 -12.21 9.78
C CYS A 354 1.92 -12.89 10.88
N GLY A 355 2.47 -12.12 11.85
CA GLY A 355 3.35 -12.65 12.90
C GLY A 355 2.64 -13.51 13.98
N PRO A 356 3.36 -13.95 15.03
CA PRO A 356 2.81 -14.84 16.08
C PRO A 356 1.61 -14.28 16.84
N ALA A 357 1.46 -12.95 16.90
CA ALA A 357 0.32 -12.27 17.52
C ALA A 357 -0.82 -11.97 16.53
N SER A 358 -0.77 -12.55 15.33
CA SER A 358 -1.72 -12.27 14.25
C SER A 358 -3.16 -12.52 14.67
N LYS A 359 -4.04 -11.66 14.16
CA LYS A 359 -5.49 -11.81 14.24
C LYS A 359 -6.10 -12.28 12.93
N LEU A 360 -5.27 -12.53 11.91
CA LEU A 360 -5.73 -13.07 10.64
C LEU A 360 -6.17 -14.52 10.83
N PRO A 361 -7.29 -14.93 10.22
CA PRO A 361 -7.64 -16.33 10.14
C PRO A 361 -6.70 -17.03 9.16
N ASN A 362 -6.13 -18.18 9.51
CA ASN A 362 -5.16 -18.88 8.66
C ASN A 362 -3.99 -17.97 8.19
N PRO A 363 -3.17 -17.43 9.12
CA PRO A 363 -2.16 -16.41 8.82
C PRO A 363 -1.11 -16.87 7.80
N ASP A 364 -0.88 -18.18 7.65
CA ASP A 364 0.09 -18.74 6.70
C ASP A 364 -0.29 -18.41 5.24
N SER A 365 -1.57 -18.51 4.87
CA SER A 365 -2.03 -18.17 3.50
C SER A 365 -1.75 -16.70 3.16
N TYR A 366 -2.02 -15.79 4.09
CA TYR A 366 -1.71 -14.37 3.92
C TYR A 366 -0.20 -14.12 3.87
N ASN A 367 0.56 -14.79 4.73
CA ASN A 367 2.02 -14.72 4.77
C ASN A 367 2.65 -15.11 3.42
N HIS A 368 2.23 -16.22 2.81
CA HIS A 368 2.73 -16.64 1.49
C HIS A 368 2.53 -15.56 0.41
N ILE A 369 1.37 -14.91 0.39
CA ILE A 369 1.07 -13.85 -0.59
C ILE A 369 1.96 -12.62 -0.36
N VAL A 370 2.13 -12.19 0.88
CA VAL A 370 2.98 -11.03 1.20
C VAL A 370 4.44 -11.32 0.86
N LEU A 371 4.96 -12.49 1.24
CA LEU A 371 6.32 -12.91 0.97
C LEU A 371 6.58 -12.96 -0.55
N ALA A 372 5.63 -13.46 -1.34
CA ALA A 372 5.72 -13.43 -2.80
C ALA A 372 5.87 -12.01 -3.34
N ARG A 373 5.07 -11.05 -2.84
CA ARG A 373 5.14 -9.64 -3.24
C ARG A 373 6.46 -8.99 -2.79
N LEU A 374 6.93 -9.24 -1.57
CA LEU A 374 8.24 -8.77 -1.09
C LEU A 374 9.40 -9.33 -1.94
N GLY A 375 9.33 -10.61 -2.29
CA GLY A 375 10.30 -11.26 -3.17
C GLY A 375 10.35 -10.60 -4.55
N TYR A 376 9.19 -10.41 -5.16
CA TYR A 376 9.06 -9.67 -6.42
C TYR A 376 9.64 -8.25 -6.33
N THR A 377 9.27 -7.48 -5.31
CA THR A 377 9.77 -6.11 -5.13
C THR A 377 11.28 -6.07 -4.92
N ASN A 378 11.86 -6.98 -4.13
CA ASN A 378 13.32 -7.04 -3.94
C ASN A 378 14.05 -7.42 -5.24
N ARG A 379 13.47 -8.29 -6.09
CA ARG A 379 14.00 -8.58 -7.42
C ARG A 379 14.06 -7.31 -8.28
N ARG A 380 13.01 -6.47 -8.25
CA ARG A 380 12.99 -5.18 -8.97
C ARG A 380 14.05 -4.19 -8.49
N PHE A 381 14.57 -4.36 -7.27
CA PHE A 381 15.70 -3.60 -6.73
C PHE A 381 17.08 -4.21 -7.04
N GLY A 382 17.15 -5.33 -7.76
CA GLY A 382 18.39 -6.08 -7.96
C GLY A 382 18.89 -6.80 -6.69
N ARG A 383 18.08 -6.91 -5.63
CA ARG A 383 18.42 -7.53 -4.35
C ARG A 383 18.09 -9.02 -4.38
N TYR A 384 18.80 -9.78 -5.23
CA TYR A 384 18.40 -11.15 -5.57
C TYR A 384 18.47 -12.12 -4.40
N GLU A 385 19.44 -12.00 -3.50
CA GLU A 385 19.55 -12.88 -2.33
C GLU A 385 18.39 -12.67 -1.36
N LYS A 386 17.97 -11.41 -1.16
CA LYS A 386 16.76 -11.11 -0.37
C LYS A 386 15.50 -11.60 -1.08
N ALA A 387 15.44 -11.43 -2.40
CA ALA A 387 14.30 -11.90 -3.19
C ALA A 387 14.16 -13.43 -3.11
N GLU A 388 15.26 -14.17 -3.27
CA GLU A 388 15.32 -15.62 -3.10
C GLU A 388 14.78 -16.04 -1.73
N GLY A 389 15.31 -15.48 -0.64
CA GLY A 389 14.88 -15.84 0.71
C GLY A 389 13.37 -15.63 0.95
N TYR A 390 12.80 -14.54 0.44
CA TYR A 390 11.35 -14.31 0.53
C TYR A 390 10.54 -15.28 -0.32
N LEU A 391 10.98 -15.55 -1.57
CA LEU A 391 10.26 -16.44 -2.49
C LEU A 391 10.33 -17.90 -2.04
N GLU A 392 11.45 -18.36 -1.50
CA GLU A 392 11.58 -19.71 -0.93
C GLU A 392 10.69 -19.86 0.32
N ALA A 393 10.67 -18.85 1.21
CA ALA A 393 9.76 -18.82 2.35
C ALA A 393 8.28 -18.80 1.91
N ALA A 394 7.95 -18.12 0.81
CA ALA A 394 6.61 -18.12 0.23
C ALA A 394 6.18 -19.51 -0.30
N LEU A 395 7.11 -20.35 -0.74
CA LEU A 395 6.82 -21.72 -1.20
C LEU A 395 6.75 -22.76 -0.08
N GLN A 396 7.31 -22.47 1.09
CA GLN A 396 7.42 -23.45 2.17
C GLN A 396 6.02 -23.91 2.64
N GLY A 397 5.67 -25.18 2.38
CA GLY A 397 4.35 -25.72 2.75
C GLY A 397 3.22 -25.35 1.78
N LEU A 398 3.51 -24.58 0.72
CA LEU A 398 2.53 -24.20 -0.30
C LEU A 398 2.33 -25.37 -1.29
N GLY A 399 1.09 -25.83 -1.41
CA GLY A 399 0.70 -26.87 -2.38
C GLY A 399 0.74 -26.39 -3.84
N SER A 400 0.19 -27.19 -4.75
CA SER A 400 0.06 -26.83 -6.17
C SER A 400 -1.06 -25.80 -6.39
N THR A 401 -0.78 -24.53 -6.14
CA THR A 401 -1.74 -23.41 -6.25
C THR A 401 -1.34 -22.41 -7.34
N PRO A 402 -2.23 -21.51 -7.79
CA PRO A 402 -1.85 -20.40 -8.67
C PRO A 402 -0.71 -19.54 -8.11
N LEU A 403 -0.67 -19.33 -6.78
CA LEU A 403 0.41 -18.61 -6.13
C LEU A 403 1.75 -19.35 -6.27
N HIS A 404 1.76 -20.68 -6.12
CA HIS A 404 2.97 -21.49 -6.36
C HIS A 404 3.51 -21.25 -7.77
N VAL A 405 2.64 -21.24 -8.79
CA VAL A 405 3.02 -20.98 -10.18
C VAL A 405 3.65 -19.59 -10.34
N GLU A 406 3.07 -18.57 -9.70
CA GLU A 406 3.62 -17.22 -9.72
C GLU A 406 5.00 -17.16 -9.08
N VAL A 407 5.13 -17.68 -7.86
CA VAL A 407 6.37 -17.64 -7.06
C VAL A 407 7.49 -18.44 -7.71
N SER A 408 7.21 -19.65 -8.24
CA SER A 408 8.21 -20.43 -8.98
C SER A 408 8.70 -19.71 -10.25
N GLY A 409 7.81 -18.97 -10.91
CA GLY A 409 8.19 -18.14 -12.05
C GLY A 409 9.11 -16.99 -11.67
N GLU A 410 8.82 -16.29 -10.57
CA GLU A 410 9.70 -15.22 -10.07
C GLU A 410 11.04 -15.77 -9.57
N LEU A 411 11.03 -16.88 -8.84
CA LEU A 411 12.23 -17.52 -8.33
C LEU A 411 13.14 -18.00 -9.46
N GLY A 412 12.56 -18.56 -10.53
CA GLY A 412 13.31 -18.90 -11.74
C GLY A 412 13.98 -17.69 -12.39
N VAL A 413 13.32 -16.52 -12.41
CA VAL A 413 13.95 -15.28 -12.91
C VAL A 413 15.09 -14.83 -12.00
N VAL A 414 14.91 -14.90 -10.68
CA VAL A 414 15.96 -14.59 -9.68
C VAL A 414 17.18 -15.49 -9.90
N TYR A 415 17.01 -16.81 -9.95
CA TYR A 415 18.10 -17.75 -10.20
C TYR A 415 18.80 -17.49 -11.53
N ARG A 416 18.05 -17.18 -12.59
CA ARG A 416 18.63 -16.85 -13.90
C ARG A 416 19.50 -15.60 -13.85
N HIS A 417 19.05 -14.55 -13.15
CA HIS A 417 19.82 -13.32 -12.96
C HIS A 417 21.06 -13.52 -12.08
N MET A 418 21.02 -14.48 -11.15
CA MET A 418 22.17 -14.95 -10.38
C MET A 418 23.07 -15.96 -11.13
N ASN A 419 22.81 -16.19 -12.43
CA ASN A 419 23.53 -17.16 -13.27
C ASN A 419 23.45 -18.63 -12.78
N ARG A 420 22.45 -18.97 -11.97
CA ARG A 420 22.14 -20.33 -11.50
C ARG A 420 21.16 -21.00 -12.46
N LEU A 421 21.62 -21.27 -13.69
CA LEU A 421 20.75 -21.66 -14.80
C LEU A 421 20.00 -22.98 -14.58
N GLU A 422 20.63 -23.97 -13.94
CA GLU A 422 19.95 -25.24 -13.63
C GLU A 422 18.84 -25.08 -12.59
N ASP A 423 19.04 -24.22 -11.59
CA ASP A 423 18.00 -23.90 -10.60
C ASP A 423 16.84 -23.14 -11.27
N ALA A 424 17.17 -22.19 -12.13
CA ALA A 424 16.20 -21.45 -12.93
C ALA A 424 15.36 -22.39 -13.81
N LYS A 425 16.02 -23.33 -14.49
CA LYS A 425 15.37 -24.33 -15.33
C LYS A 425 14.40 -25.19 -14.52
N ARG A 426 14.82 -25.74 -13.38
CA ARG A 426 13.95 -26.52 -12.49
C ARG A 426 12.74 -25.72 -12.01
N ALA A 427 12.93 -24.45 -11.64
CA ALA A 427 11.85 -23.57 -11.21
C ALA A 427 10.84 -23.28 -12.34
N PHE A 428 11.32 -23.03 -13.56
CA PHE A 428 10.45 -22.82 -14.72
C PHE A 428 9.74 -24.10 -15.20
N GLU A 429 10.39 -25.26 -15.11
CA GLU A 429 9.76 -26.56 -15.39
C GLU A 429 8.63 -26.80 -14.40
N LYS A 430 8.88 -26.55 -13.11
CA LYS A 430 7.85 -26.66 -12.07
C LYS A 430 6.68 -25.69 -12.30
N GLN A 431 6.98 -24.44 -12.67
CA GLN A 431 5.98 -23.45 -13.05
C GLN A 431 5.09 -23.98 -14.19
N TYR A 432 5.70 -24.51 -15.26
CA TYR A 432 5.00 -25.02 -16.44
C TYR A 432 4.15 -26.26 -16.15
N GLU A 433 4.67 -27.20 -15.37
CA GLU A 433 3.94 -28.42 -14.97
C GLU A 433 2.69 -28.08 -14.16
N ILE A 434 2.83 -27.26 -13.12
CA ILE A 434 1.70 -26.86 -12.28
C ILE A 434 0.72 -26.00 -13.10
N SER A 435 1.19 -25.05 -13.90
CA SER A 435 0.30 -24.20 -14.70
C SER A 435 -0.54 -25.01 -15.69
N LYS A 436 0.04 -26.05 -16.31
CA LYS A 436 -0.71 -26.99 -17.15
C LYS A 436 -1.73 -27.80 -16.35
N ALA A 437 -1.32 -28.36 -15.21
CA ALA A 437 -2.22 -29.15 -14.37
C ALA A 437 -3.43 -28.34 -13.88
N LEU A 438 -3.24 -27.04 -13.62
CA LEU A 438 -4.28 -26.10 -13.19
C LEU A 438 -5.00 -25.39 -14.37
N ASN A 439 -4.66 -25.70 -15.63
CA ASN A 439 -5.19 -25.04 -16.83
C ASN A 439 -5.03 -23.50 -16.83
N LEU A 440 -3.91 -23.01 -16.30
CA LEU A 440 -3.57 -21.59 -16.24
C LEU A 440 -2.81 -21.17 -17.51
N GLU A 441 -3.55 -20.87 -18.59
CA GLU A 441 -2.98 -20.59 -19.92
C GLU A 441 -2.01 -19.39 -19.93
N ARG A 442 -2.36 -18.32 -19.21
CA ARG A 442 -1.51 -17.13 -19.02
C ARG A 442 -0.14 -17.47 -18.43
N ALA A 443 -0.14 -18.20 -17.31
CA ALA A 443 1.08 -18.61 -16.65
C ALA A 443 1.89 -19.62 -17.48
N THR A 444 1.20 -20.50 -18.23
CA THR A 444 1.83 -21.45 -19.15
C THR A 444 2.57 -20.73 -20.28
N CYS A 445 1.97 -19.69 -20.86
CA CYS A 445 2.62 -18.82 -21.85
C CYS A 445 3.89 -18.14 -21.29
N ARG A 446 3.82 -17.63 -20.05
CA ARG A 446 5.00 -17.05 -19.38
C ARG A 446 6.10 -18.10 -19.16
N ALA A 447 5.75 -19.28 -18.64
CA ALA A 447 6.68 -20.34 -18.30
C ALA A 447 7.43 -20.88 -19.52
N ILE A 448 6.73 -21.18 -20.62
CA ILE A 448 7.37 -21.69 -21.86
C ILE A 448 8.38 -20.69 -22.44
N GLY A 449 8.05 -19.39 -22.37
CA GLY A 449 8.95 -18.33 -22.79
C GLY A 449 10.19 -18.16 -21.93
N ASN A 450 10.12 -18.53 -20.65
CA ASN A 450 11.26 -18.55 -19.74
C ASN A 450 12.10 -19.82 -19.90
N LEU A 451 11.46 -20.98 -20.14
CA LEU A 451 12.13 -22.22 -20.52
C LEU A 451 12.94 -22.07 -21.80
N GLY A 452 12.37 -21.43 -22.84
CA GLY A 452 13.11 -21.13 -24.07
C GLY A 452 14.35 -20.30 -23.81
N MET A 453 14.26 -19.30 -22.94
CA MET A 453 15.40 -18.45 -22.61
C MET A 453 16.48 -19.19 -21.81
N VAL A 454 16.10 -19.96 -20.79
CA VAL A 454 17.10 -20.70 -19.99
C VAL A 454 17.75 -21.81 -20.80
N ASN A 455 17.01 -22.48 -21.70
CA ASN A 455 17.58 -23.49 -22.61
C ASN A 455 18.60 -22.87 -23.58
N TYR A 456 18.31 -21.69 -24.13
CA TYR A 456 19.27 -20.92 -24.94
C TYR A 456 20.57 -20.63 -24.17
N GLN A 457 20.47 -20.30 -22.88
CA GLN A 457 21.61 -19.96 -22.04
C GLN A 457 22.40 -21.19 -21.55
N CYS A 458 21.74 -22.33 -21.33
CA CYS A 458 22.38 -23.54 -20.81
C CYS A 458 23.24 -24.26 -21.85
N SER A 459 22.80 -24.34 -23.11
CA SER A 459 23.52 -25.11 -24.14
C SER A 459 23.21 -24.65 -25.56
N GLN A 460 24.25 -24.59 -26.39
CA GLN A 460 24.10 -24.35 -27.83
C GLN A 460 23.32 -25.46 -28.54
N GLU A 461 23.35 -26.70 -28.04
CA GLU A 461 22.61 -27.83 -28.60
C GLU A 461 21.08 -27.67 -28.41
N MET A 462 20.66 -26.85 -27.45
CA MET A 462 19.26 -26.58 -27.16
C MET A 462 18.71 -25.36 -27.92
N LEU A 463 19.50 -24.76 -28.82
CA LEU A 463 19.12 -23.55 -29.55
C LEU A 463 17.86 -23.73 -30.40
N ASP A 464 17.69 -24.90 -31.04
CA ASP A 464 16.49 -25.23 -31.81
C ASP A 464 15.26 -25.29 -30.91
N LEU A 465 15.36 -26.01 -29.80
CA LEU A 465 14.29 -26.12 -28.81
C LEU A 465 13.92 -24.73 -28.22
N ALA A 466 14.91 -23.89 -27.93
CA ALA A 466 14.70 -22.53 -27.45
C ALA A 466 13.90 -21.69 -28.45
N ILE A 467 14.23 -21.79 -29.75
CA ILE A 467 13.50 -21.10 -30.82
C ILE A 467 12.05 -21.60 -30.90
N GLU A 468 11.83 -22.91 -30.84
CA GLU A 468 10.48 -23.50 -30.86
C GLU A 468 9.64 -23.01 -29.67
N GLN A 469 10.19 -23.05 -28.46
CA GLN A 469 9.51 -22.60 -27.24
C GLN A 469 9.19 -21.11 -27.24
N LEU A 470 10.09 -20.27 -27.80
CA LEU A 470 9.84 -18.83 -27.93
C LEU A 470 8.84 -18.50 -29.03
N LYS A 471 8.80 -19.27 -30.13
CA LYS A 471 7.72 -19.17 -31.13
C LYS A 471 6.37 -19.54 -30.52
N GLU A 472 6.31 -20.64 -29.78
CA GLU A 472 5.11 -21.06 -29.06
C GLU A 472 4.61 -19.95 -28.10
N ARG A 473 5.53 -19.31 -27.37
CA ARG A 473 5.19 -18.16 -26.51
C ARG A 473 4.52 -17.04 -27.32
N VAL A 474 5.08 -16.66 -28.47
CA VAL A 474 4.53 -15.58 -29.31
C VAL A 474 3.14 -15.95 -29.84
N GLU A 475 2.95 -17.19 -30.30
CA GLU A 475 1.66 -17.68 -30.79
C GLU A 475 0.59 -17.72 -29.70
N ARG A 476 0.93 -18.23 -28.51
CA ARG A 476 0.02 -18.25 -27.34
C ARG A 476 -0.33 -16.83 -26.89
N ALA A 477 0.64 -15.93 -26.83
CA ALA A 477 0.40 -14.53 -26.47
C ALA A 477 -0.60 -13.85 -27.43
N GLU A 478 -0.50 -14.12 -28.73
CA GLU A 478 -1.47 -13.64 -29.72
C GLU A 478 -2.86 -14.26 -29.56
N LEU A 479 -2.93 -15.57 -29.28
CA LEU A 479 -4.20 -16.25 -29.03
C LEU A 479 -4.91 -15.64 -27.80
N ILE A 480 -4.18 -15.48 -26.69
CA ILE A 480 -4.69 -14.85 -25.47
C ILE A 480 -5.13 -13.41 -25.76
N LYS A 481 -4.35 -12.64 -26.53
CA LYS A 481 -4.70 -11.27 -26.91
C LYS A 481 -6.03 -11.19 -27.67
N ARG A 482 -6.28 -12.14 -28.60
CA ARG A 482 -7.53 -12.21 -29.38
C ARG A 482 -8.74 -12.55 -28.52
N SER A 483 -8.59 -13.41 -27.52
CA SER A 483 -9.66 -13.80 -26.60
C SER A 483 -9.85 -12.83 -25.42
N THR A 484 -9.01 -11.80 -25.29
CA THR A 484 -9.04 -10.84 -24.18
C THR A 484 -9.65 -9.50 -24.62
N ALA A 485 -10.45 -8.89 -23.74
CA ALA A 485 -11.03 -7.57 -23.96
C ALA A 485 -9.93 -6.50 -24.17
N PRO A 486 -10.15 -5.46 -25.00
CA PRO A 486 -9.10 -4.49 -25.37
C PRO A 486 -8.31 -3.92 -24.19
N GLU A 487 -8.99 -3.60 -23.09
CA GLU A 487 -8.41 -2.98 -21.89
C GLU A 487 -7.43 -3.90 -21.14
N GLN A 488 -7.53 -5.21 -21.33
CA GLN A 488 -6.68 -6.22 -20.67
C GLN A 488 -5.61 -6.80 -21.62
N ARG A 489 -5.40 -6.20 -22.80
CA ARG A 489 -4.43 -6.69 -23.80
C ARG A 489 -2.98 -6.28 -23.54
N SER A 490 -2.73 -5.48 -22.51
CA SER A 490 -1.38 -5.04 -22.11
C SER A 490 -0.44 -6.23 -21.89
N GLU A 491 -0.79 -7.12 -20.96
CA GLU A 491 0.07 -8.23 -20.54
C GLU A 491 0.40 -9.22 -21.67
N PRO A 492 -0.58 -9.71 -22.48
CA PRO A 492 -0.26 -10.54 -23.65
C PRO A 492 0.63 -9.81 -24.67
N THR A 493 0.50 -8.49 -24.82
CA THR A 493 1.37 -7.71 -25.70
C THR A 493 2.80 -7.66 -25.16
N VAL A 494 2.98 -7.46 -23.85
CA VAL A 494 4.29 -7.55 -23.18
C VAL A 494 4.93 -8.93 -23.45
N TRP A 495 4.18 -10.01 -23.31
CA TRP A 495 4.73 -11.35 -23.51
C TRP A 495 5.14 -11.63 -24.94
N LYS A 496 4.36 -11.15 -25.93
CA LYS A 496 4.75 -11.20 -27.33
C LYS A 496 6.05 -10.43 -27.57
N THR A 497 6.12 -9.19 -27.09
CA THR A 497 7.29 -8.32 -27.22
C THR A 497 8.55 -8.99 -26.66
N ILE A 498 8.47 -9.52 -25.43
CA ILE A 498 9.60 -10.24 -24.81
C ILE A 498 9.97 -11.50 -25.61
N GLY A 499 8.96 -12.24 -26.12
CA GLY A 499 9.19 -13.42 -26.95
C GLY A 499 9.97 -13.10 -28.23
N LEU A 500 9.54 -12.08 -28.97
CA LEU A 500 10.20 -11.61 -30.19
C LEU A 500 11.61 -11.07 -29.92
N SER A 501 11.79 -10.30 -28.85
CA SER A 501 13.09 -9.83 -28.40
C SER A 501 14.06 -10.97 -28.06
N ARG A 502 13.59 -12.05 -27.45
CA ARG A 502 14.43 -13.24 -27.16
C ARG A 502 14.68 -14.10 -28.42
N LEU A 503 13.72 -14.15 -29.34
CA LEU A 503 13.91 -14.80 -30.65
C LEU A 503 15.02 -14.13 -31.45
N SER A 504 15.14 -12.79 -31.39
CA SER A 504 16.23 -12.11 -32.10
C SER A 504 17.61 -12.52 -31.59
N LEU A 505 17.76 -12.80 -30.29
CA LEU A 505 19.00 -13.37 -29.73
C LEU A 505 19.30 -14.76 -30.31
N CYS A 506 18.28 -15.62 -30.36
CA CYS A 506 18.44 -16.98 -30.88
C CYS A 506 18.75 -17.00 -32.38
N TYR A 507 18.07 -16.17 -33.18
CA TYR A 507 18.34 -16.02 -34.61
C TYR A 507 19.72 -15.44 -34.88
N THR A 508 20.16 -14.48 -34.07
CA THR A 508 21.54 -13.96 -34.11
C THR A 508 22.54 -15.08 -33.86
N ALA A 509 22.32 -15.91 -32.84
CA ALA A 509 23.21 -17.04 -32.52
C ALA A 509 23.25 -18.10 -33.65
N LYS A 510 22.16 -18.25 -34.41
CA LYS A 510 22.11 -19.08 -35.63
C LYS A 510 22.72 -18.43 -36.87
N GLY A 511 23.10 -17.16 -36.82
CA GLY A 511 23.55 -16.40 -37.99
C GLY A 511 22.42 -15.95 -38.94
N LEU A 512 21.16 -16.05 -38.51
CA LEU A 512 19.97 -15.63 -39.25
C LEU A 512 19.71 -14.13 -39.03
N LYS A 513 20.53 -13.29 -39.68
CA LYS A 513 20.55 -11.84 -39.44
C LYS A 513 19.22 -11.16 -39.75
N LYS A 514 18.58 -11.52 -40.87
CA LYS A 514 17.32 -10.90 -41.30
C LYS A 514 16.19 -11.21 -40.32
N GLU A 515 16.05 -12.48 -39.95
CA GLU A 515 15.06 -12.94 -38.98
C GLU A 515 15.28 -12.31 -37.61
N ALA A 516 16.53 -12.10 -37.21
CA ALA A 516 16.85 -11.39 -35.97
C ALA A 516 16.38 -9.93 -36.00
N THR A 517 16.69 -9.21 -37.08
CA THR A 517 16.28 -7.80 -37.26
C THR A 517 14.77 -7.65 -37.38
N ASP A 518 14.11 -8.52 -38.15
CA ASP A 518 12.66 -8.51 -38.34
C ASP A 518 11.93 -8.76 -37.00
N ALA A 519 12.35 -9.78 -36.24
CA ALA A 519 11.77 -10.08 -34.94
C ALA A 519 11.98 -8.93 -33.93
N ALA A 520 13.18 -8.36 -33.86
CA ALA A 520 13.47 -7.26 -32.94
C ALA A 520 12.74 -5.96 -33.32
N SER A 521 12.58 -5.68 -34.62
CA SER A 521 11.80 -4.54 -35.14
C SER A 521 10.32 -4.68 -34.78
N GLU A 522 9.74 -5.87 -34.97
CA GLU A 522 8.35 -6.15 -34.58
C GLU A 522 8.15 -5.98 -33.06
N ALA A 523 9.11 -6.45 -32.26
CA ALA A 523 9.09 -6.27 -30.80
C ALA A 523 9.07 -4.78 -30.42
N LEU A 524 9.97 -3.97 -31.00
CA LEU A 524 10.04 -2.55 -30.71
C LEU A 524 8.76 -1.81 -31.13
N LYS A 525 8.18 -2.15 -32.28
CA LYS A 525 6.91 -1.56 -32.72
C LYS A 525 5.80 -1.82 -31.69
N ALA A 526 5.69 -3.06 -31.20
CA ALA A 526 4.72 -3.40 -30.16
C ALA A 526 5.02 -2.71 -28.82
N ALA A 527 6.29 -2.51 -28.47
CA ALA A 527 6.70 -1.83 -27.24
C ALA A 527 6.43 -0.32 -27.26
N LEU A 528 6.60 0.35 -28.40
CA LEU A 528 6.32 1.79 -28.52
C LEU A 528 4.83 2.13 -28.35
N ASP A 529 3.95 1.18 -28.67
CA ASP A 529 2.50 1.29 -28.39
C ASP A 529 2.20 1.14 -26.88
N MET A 530 3.19 0.76 -26.06
CA MET A 530 3.05 0.55 -24.62
C MET A 530 3.70 1.72 -23.84
N HIS A 531 3.02 2.19 -22.79
CA HIS A 531 3.55 3.24 -21.91
C HIS A 531 4.51 2.72 -20.82
N ASP A 532 5.35 1.72 -21.12
CA ASP A 532 6.38 1.19 -20.19
C ASP A 532 7.79 1.56 -20.69
N PRO A 533 8.49 2.50 -20.03
CA PRO A 533 9.83 2.94 -20.43
C PRO A 533 10.90 1.84 -20.37
N THR A 534 10.77 0.87 -19.45
CA THR A 534 11.78 -0.19 -19.28
C THR A 534 11.62 -1.25 -20.36
N VAL A 535 10.38 -1.65 -20.66
CA VAL A 535 10.11 -2.57 -21.79
C VAL A 535 10.55 -1.92 -23.10
N THR A 536 10.24 -0.65 -23.30
CA THR A 536 10.66 0.11 -24.49
C THR A 536 12.18 0.16 -24.61
N ALA A 537 12.89 0.46 -23.53
CA ALA A 537 14.35 0.48 -23.50
C ALA A 537 14.96 -0.88 -23.83
N MET A 538 14.42 -1.98 -23.28
CA MET A 538 14.89 -3.33 -23.62
C MET A 538 14.59 -3.70 -25.07
N SER A 539 13.43 -3.33 -25.63
CA SER A 539 13.14 -3.57 -27.04
C SER A 539 14.04 -2.74 -27.96
N GLN A 540 14.36 -1.49 -27.60
CA GLN A 540 15.35 -0.69 -28.30
C GLN A 540 16.75 -1.31 -28.24
N PHE A 541 17.13 -1.88 -27.09
CA PHE A 541 18.38 -2.64 -26.95
C PHE A 541 18.44 -3.79 -27.97
N PHE A 542 17.44 -4.68 -27.99
CA PHE A 542 17.47 -5.85 -28.86
C PHE A 542 17.46 -5.48 -30.34
N TYR A 543 16.71 -4.43 -30.72
CA TYR A 543 16.71 -3.96 -32.11
C TYR A 543 18.03 -3.29 -32.50
N GLY A 544 18.55 -2.40 -31.65
CA GLY A 544 19.86 -1.77 -31.86
C GLY A 544 20.98 -2.81 -31.93
N ARG A 545 20.94 -3.87 -31.11
CA ARG A 545 21.89 -4.98 -31.16
C ARG A 545 21.81 -5.76 -32.47
N ALA A 546 20.61 -6.09 -32.96
CA ALA A 546 20.45 -6.78 -34.24
C ALA A 546 21.02 -5.94 -35.40
N LEU A 547 20.70 -4.63 -35.43
CA LEU A 547 21.26 -3.68 -36.40
C LEU A 547 22.79 -3.58 -36.33
N LEU A 548 23.35 -3.54 -35.12
CA LEU A 548 24.80 -3.48 -34.92
C LEU A 548 25.50 -4.71 -35.51
N LEU A 549 24.95 -5.91 -35.30
CA LEU A 549 25.50 -7.17 -35.83
C LEU A 549 25.26 -7.35 -37.33
N ASP A 550 24.30 -6.62 -37.88
CA ASP A 550 24.10 -6.45 -39.32
C ASP A 550 25.02 -5.37 -39.93
N GLY A 551 25.84 -4.69 -39.12
CA GLY A 551 26.81 -3.68 -39.56
C GLY A 551 26.25 -2.25 -39.61
N GLN A 552 25.00 -2.04 -39.19
CA GLN A 552 24.29 -0.76 -39.23
C GLN A 552 24.53 0.07 -37.95
N LYS A 553 25.80 0.29 -37.60
CA LYS A 553 26.22 0.91 -36.32
C LYS A 553 25.57 2.28 -36.04
N LYS A 554 25.41 3.12 -37.06
CA LYS A 554 24.83 4.47 -36.90
C LYS A 554 23.37 4.43 -36.47
N GLU A 555 22.59 3.49 -37.00
CA GLU A 555 21.18 3.32 -36.67
C GLU A 555 21.03 2.65 -35.30
N ALA A 556 21.85 1.64 -35.01
CA ALA A 556 21.92 1.03 -33.69
C ALA A 556 22.13 2.05 -32.56
N LEU A 557 23.03 3.03 -32.76
CA LEU A 557 23.30 4.09 -31.78
C LEU A 557 22.10 5.00 -31.50
N GLN A 558 21.16 5.17 -32.43
CA GLN A 558 19.95 5.95 -32.17
C GLN A 558 19.05 5.23 -31.16
N HIS A 559 18.96 3.91 -31.26
CA HIS A 559 18.22 3.07 -30.31
C HIS A 559 18.94 2.90 -28.96
N PHE A 560 20.26 3.06 -28.91
CA PHE A 560 20.97 3.05 -27.64
C PHE A 560 20.89 4.37 -26.87
N ASN A 561 20.52 5.47 -27.53
CA ASN A 561 20.56 6.82 -26.98
C ASN A 561 19.21 7.57 -27.03
N PRO A 562 18.09 6.98 -26.58
CA PRO A 562 16.85 7.73 -26.46
C PRO A 562 17.03 8.85 -25.42
N VAL A 563 16.53 10.06 -25.72
CA VAL A 563 16.72 11.24 -24.86
C VAL A 563 15.51 11.45 -23.96
N GLY A 564 15.76 11.75 -22.67
CA GLY A 564 14.72 12.11 -21.71
C GLY A 564 13.85 10.95 -21.24
N THR A 565 14.30 9.71 -21.47
CA THR A 565 13.64 8.49 -21.03
C THR A 565 14.67 7.41 -20.69
N CYS A 566 14.21 6.27 -20.15
CA CYS A 566 15.05 5.12 -19.84
C CYS A 566 15.82 4.64 -21.10
N THR A 567 17.15 4.62 -21.03
CA THR A 567 18.00 4.06 -22.10
C THR A 567 18.21 2.55 -21.93
N PRO A 568 18.61 1.84 -22.99
CA PRO A 568 19.13 0.47 -22.89
C PRO A 568 20.14 0.25 -21.76
N ALA A 569 21.12 1.15 -21.61
CA ALA A 569 22.13 1.04 -20.57
C ALA A 569 21.52 1.14 -19.17
N MET A 570 20.55 2.04 -18.95
CA MET A 570 19.83 2.15 -17.69
C MET A 570 19.01 0.90 -17.40
N ALA A 571 18.28 0.38 -18.40
CA ALA A 571 17.45 -0.82 -18.23
C ALA A 571 18.29 -2.05 -17.85
N LEU A 572 19.44 -2.24 -18.49
CA LEU A 572 20.39 -3.30 -18.14
C LEU A 572 20.96 -3.13 -16.72
N CYS A 573 21.21 -1.89 -16.28
CA CYS A 573 21.68 -1.60 -14.93
C CYS A 573 20.60 -1.72 -13.84
N LYS A 574 19.30 -1.63 -14.19
CA LYS A 574 18.17 -1.83 -13.26
C LYS A 574 18.00 -3.29 -12.85
N GLU A 575 18.43 -4.23 -13.68
CA GLU A 575 18.38 -5.67 -13.38
C GLU A 575 19.76 -6.29 -13.66
N PRO A 576 20.79 -6.05 -12.83
CA PRO A 576 22.14 -6.56 -13.13
C PRO A 576 22.14 -8.09 -13.23
N SER A 577 22.91 -8.64 -14.17
CA SER A 577 23.17 -10.07 -14.31
C SER A 577 24.42 -10.26 -15.18
N ASP A 578 25.01 -11.45 -15.21
CA ASP A 578 26.14 -11.73 -16.10
C ASP A 578 25.78 -11.52 -17.58
N GLU A 579 24.57 -11.94 -17.97
CA GLU A 579 24.02 -11.71 -19.30
C GLU A 579 23.91 -10.21 -19.61
N HIS A 580 23.26 -9.45 -18.72
CA HIS A 580 23.09 -8.01 -18.93
C HIS A 580 24.42 -7.27 -18.90
N LEU A 581 25.43 -7.77 -18.17
CA LEU A 581 26.77 -7.21 -18.18
C LEU A 581 27.45 -7.37 -19.55
N VAL A 582 27.28 -8.52 -20.20
CA VAL A 582 27.75 -8.73 -21.59
C VAL A 582 27.07 -7.75 -22.53
N HIS A 583 25.75 -7.61 -22.44
CA HIS A 583 24.97 -6.67 -23.24
C HIS A 583 25.36 -5.21 -22.99
N LEU A 584 25.62 -4.85 -21.74
CA LEU A 584 26.04 -3.50 -21.38
C LEU A 584 27.41 -3.17 -22.00
N ARG A 585 28.34 -4.14 -22.02
CA ARG A 585 29.62 -3.99 -22.72
C ARG A 585 29.43 -3.81 -24.23
N GLU A 586 28.55 -4.58 -24.87
CA GLU A 586 28.22 -4.41 -26.29
C GLU A 586 27.71 -2.99 -26.59
N VAL A 587 26.84 -2.45 -25.73
CA VAL A 587 26.30 -1.08 -25.84
C VAL A 587 27.40 -0.02 -25.66
N VAL A 588 28.29 -0.21 -24.69
CA VAL A 588 29.43 0.68 -24.44
C VAL A 588 30.44 0.63 -25.60
N ASP A 589 30.77 -0.56 -26.11
CA ASP A 589 31.70 -0.75 -27.24
C ASP A 589 31.14 -0.20 -28.55
N ALA A 590 29.81 -0.19 -28.71
CA ALA A 590 29.15 0.51 -29.81
C ALA A 590 29.32 2.03 -29.74
N GLY A 591 29.64 2.60 -28.57
CA GLY A 591 29.80 4.04 -28.35
C GLY A 591 28.50 4.73 -27.91
N ALA A 592 27.62 4.02 -27.21
CA ALA A 592 26.43 4.62 -26.62
C ALA A 592 26.79 5.67 -25.55
N ASN A 593 25.90 6.63 -25.34
CA ASN A 593 26.09 7.73 -24.41
C ASN A 593 25.69 7.31 -22.98
N MET A 594 26.68 7.18 -22.10
CA MET A 594 26.47 6.76 -20.71
C MET A 594 26.07 7.92 -19.78
N ASP A 595 26.14 9.17 -20.24
CA ASP A 595 25.82 10.37 -19.44
C ASP A 595 24.37 10.86 -19.63
N LEU A 596 23.55 10.11 -20.40
CA LEU A 596 22.12 10.37 -20.49
C LEU A 596 21.45 10.11 -19.13
N VAL A 597 20.37 10.85 -18.88
CA VAL A 597 19.50 10.67 -17.72
C VAL A 597 18.06 10.43 -18.16
N ASP A 598 17.34 9.65 -17.38
CA ASP A 598 15.91 9.39 -17.57
C ASP A 598 15.05 10.58 -17.09
N GLU A 599 13.73 10.42 -17.18
CA GLU A 599 12.72 11.37 -16.71
C GLU A 599 12.85 11.73 -15.21
N HIS A 600 13.58 10.93 -14.43
CA HIS A 600 13.83 11.14 -13.01
C HIS A 600 15.22 11.72 -12.71
N GLY A 601 16.04 11.96 -13.74
CA GLY A 601 17.39 12.49 -13.61
C GLY A 601 18.41 11.44 -13.15
N TYR A 602 18.14 10.15 -13.37
CA TYR A 602 19.07 9.06 -13.07
C TYR A 602 19.73 8.52 -14.35
N SER A 603 21.04 8.30 -14.25
CA SER A 603 21.90 7.73 -15.28
C SER A 603 22.02 6.21 -15.14
N ALA A 604 22.65 5.55 -16.13
CA ALA A 604 23.02 4.13 -16.01
C ALA A 604 23.94 3.89 -14.79
N LEU A 605 24.82 4.85 -14.48
CA LEU A 605 25.71 4.77 -13.31
C LEU A 605 24.92 4.79 -12.00
N ASP A 606 23.90 5.65 -11.88
CA ASP A 606 23.03 5.70 -10.71
C ASP A 606 22.38 4.33 -10.47
N TYR A 607 21.80 3.70 -11.51
CA TYR A 607 21.15 2.39 -11.39
C TYR A 607 22.13 1.26 -11.06
N ALA A 608 23.32 1.24 -11.68
CA ALA A 608 24.36 0.26 -11.35
C ALA A 608 24.78 0.36 -9.87
N VAL A 609 24.92 1.59 -9.39
CA VAL A 609 25.24 1.89 -7.99
C VAL A 609 24.09 1.50 -7.06
N PHE A 610 22.84 1.81 -7.41
CA PHE A 610 21.64 1.49 -6.62
C PHE A 610 21.42 0.00 -6.43
N CYS A 611 21.70 -0.80 -7.46
CA CYS A 611 21.60 -2.26 -7.40
C CYS A 611 22.85 -2.91 -6.78
N GLY A 612 23.89 -2.13 -6.45
CA GLY A 612 25.11 -2.64 -5.84
C GLY A 612 26.03 -3.43 -6.79
N SER A 613 25.81 -3.37 -8.11
CA SER A 613 26.59 -4.12 -9.09
C SER A 613 27.89 -3.40 -9.45
N LYS A 614 28.99 -3.78 -8.77
CA LYS A 614 30.34 -3.27 -9.07
C LYS A 614 30.77 -3.53 -10.53
N PRO A 615 30.51 -4.72 -11.12
CA PRO A 615 30.88 -4.96 -12.52
C PRO A 615 30.13 -4.05 -13.49
N ALA A 616 28.83 -3.82 -13.29
CA ALA A 616 28.06 -2.92 -14.15
C ALA A 616 28.57 -1.48 -14.02
N GLU A 617 28.85 -1.03 -12.79
CA GLU A 617 29.45 0.28 -12.53
C GLU A 617 30.78 0.47 -13.27
N GLU A 618 31.67 -0.53 -13.25
CA GLU A 618 32.94 -0.48 -13.95
C GLU A 618 32.76 -0.33 -15.47
N VAL A 619 31.81 -1.06 -16.06
CA VAL A 619 31.51 -0.98 -17.50
C VAL A 619 30.94 0.39 -17.87
N VAL A 620 30.00 0.94 -17.08
CA VAL A 620 29.47 2.28 -17.33
C VAL A 620 30.56 3.34 -17.21
N LEU A 621 31.42 3.25 -16.18
CA LEU A 621 32.54 4.17 -16.00
C LEU A 621 33.54 4.09 -17.16
N ASP A 622 33.79 2.90 -17.70
CA ASP A 622 34.61 2.74 -18.91
C ASP A 622 33.99 3.45 -20.12
N GLY A 623 32.67 3.30 -20.32
CA GLY A 623 31.95 4.03 -21.35
C GLY A 623 32.07 5.55 -21.19
N LEU A 624 31.87 6.06 -19.97
CA LEU A 624 32.05 7.50 -19.68
C LEU A 624 33.49 7.96 -19.93
N ARG A 625 34.52 7.18 -19.56
CA ARG A 625 35.94 7.50 -19.86
C ARG A 625 36.18 7.66 -21.35
N ARG A 626 35.66 6.75 -22.17
CA ARG A 626 35.80 6.80 -23.63
C ARG A 626 35.11 8.04 -24.23
N GLN A 627 34.06 8.55 -23.58
CA GLN A 627 33.35 9.76 -24.03
C GLN A 627 34.08 11.06 -23.68
N PHE A 628 34.74 11.14 -22.52
CA PHE A 628 35.26 12.41 -22.01
C PHE A 628 36.74 12.72 -22.34
N LEU A 629 37.50 11.79 -22.96
CA LEU A 629 38.95 11.90 -23.23
C LEU A 629 39.79 12.19 -21.95
N GLU A 630 41.13 12.11 -22.03
CA GLU A 630 42.07 12.05 -20.88
C GLU A 630 42.02 13.20 -19.84
N GLN A 631 41.21 14.25 -20.00
CA GLN A 631 41.16 15.42 -19.11
C GLN A 631 40.10 15.39 -17.98
N THR A 632 39.59 14.23 -17.56
CA THR A 632 38.35 14.20 -16.74
C THR A 632 38.25 13.11 -15.66
N GLU A 633 39.34 12.58 -15.11
CA GLU A 633 39.26 11.65 -13.96
C GLU A 633 38.49 12.23 -12.77
N ASN A 634 38.62 13.55 -12.53
CA ASN A 634 37.88 14.26 -11.48
C ASN A 634 36.36 14.26 -11.73
N GLU A 635 35.91 14.39 -12.98
CA GLU A 635 34.48 14.41 -13.31
C GLU A 635 33.87 13.02 -13.11
N LEU A 636 34.58 11.97 -13.51
CA LEU A 636 34.15 10.58 -13.26
C LEU A 636 34.06 10.28 -11.76
N LEU A 637 35.04 10.75 -10.98
CA LEU A 637 35.03 10.62 -9.53
C LEU A 637 33.83 11.37 -8.92
N ASN A 638 33.50 12.56 -9.44
CA ASN A 638 32.32 13.32 -9.02
C ASN A 638 31.03 12.57 -9.32
N ARG A 639 30.82 12.06 -10.55
CA ARG A 639 29.60 11.30 -10.90
C ARG A 639 29.44 10.04 -10.05
N LYS A 640 30.54 9.32 -9.81
CA LYS A 640 30.56 8.15 -8.91
C LYS A 640 30.20 8.55 -7.48
N SER A 641 30.78 9.64 -6.97
CA SER A 641 30.49 10.16 -5.63
C SER A 641 29.03 10.55 -5.50
N GLU A 642 28.45 11.26 -6.49
CA GLU A 642 27.03 11.63 -6.49
C GLU A 642 26.10 10.42 -6.49
N ALA A 643 26.36 9.43 -7.34
CA ALA A 643 25.57 8.19 -7.38
C ALA A 643 25.61 7.47 -6.03
N ARG A 644 26.78 7.42 -5.37
CA ARG A 644 26.94 6.85 -4.02
C ARG A 644 26.21 7.66 -2.95
N ILE A 645 26.28 9.00 -2.99
CA ILE A 645 25.53 9.88 -2.10
C ILE A 645 24.03 9.60 -2.22
N ARG A 646 23.51 9.55 -3.45
CA ARG A 646 22.08 9.29 -3.70
C ARG A 646 21.66 7.91 -3.17
N LYS A 647 22.48 6.87 -3.39
CA LYS A 647 22.24 5.52 -2.88
C LYS A 647 22.19 5.51 -1.36
N CYS A 648 23.25 6.01 -0.71
CA CYS A 648 23.38 5.98 0.74
C CYS A 648 22.29 6.82 1.40
N TYR A 649 21.94 7.96 0.80
CA TYR A 649 20.84 8.81 1.25
C TYR A 649 19.54 8.02 1.23
N ARG A 650 19.20 7.40 0.09
CA ARG A 650 17.99 6.60 -0.07
C ARG A 650 17.91 5.48 0.97
N GLU A 651 18.97 4.68 1.12
CA GLU A 651 18.99 3.57 2.07
C GLU A 651 18.88 4.04 3.52
N LEU A 652 19.76 4.94 3.95
CA LEU A 652 19.78 5.42 5.32
C LEU A 652 18.45 6.09 5.69
N PHE A 653 17.91 6.91 4.79
CA PHE A 653 16.70 7.64 5.06
C PHE A 653 15.46 6.76 5.03
N GLN A 654 15.27 5.95 3.98
CA GLN A 654 14.04 5.17 3.81
C GLN A 654 14.03 3.89 4.66
N GLU A 655 15.17 3.22 4.84
CA GLU A 655 15.25 1.92 5.52
C GLU A 655 15.50 2.04 7.02
N HIS A 656 16.12 3.13 7.48
CA HIS A 656 16.51 3.28 8.89
C HIS A 656 15.81 4.44 9.60
N LEU A 657 15.83 5.66 9.04
CA LEU A 657 15.28 6.83 9.72
C LEU A 657 13.76 6.94 9.62
N ARG A 658 13.18 6.71 8.44
CA ARG A 658 11.75 6.83 8.22
C ARG A 658 10.89 5.88 9.09
N PRO A 659 11.26 4.60 9.31
CA PRO A 659 10.53 3.74 10.24
C PRO A 659 10.36 4.34 11.64
N VAL A 660 11.42 4.96 12.17
CA VAL A 660 11.39 5.64 13.47
C VAL A 660 10.45 6.84 13.47
N LEU A 661 10.42 7.61 12.37
CA LEU A 661 9.49 8.74 12.23
C LEU A 661 8.02 8.30 12.14
N LEU A 662 7.76 7.09 11.60
CA LEU A 662 6.41 6.56 11.42
C LEU A 662 5.81 5.94 12.69
N ASP A 663 6.65 5.48 13.61
CA ASP A 663 6.23 4.85 14.87
C ASP A 663 5.34 5.81 15.70
N SER A 664 4.22 5.29 16.20
CA SER A 664 3.24 6.03 17.01
C SER A 664 3.48 5.93 18.52
N ASP A 665 4.29 4.97 18.99
CA ASP A 665 4.20 4.48 20.38
C ASP A 665 5.39 4.88 21.29
N GLY A 666 6.15 5.92 20.94
CA GLY A 666 7.31 6.37 21.72
C GLY A 666 7.21 7.80 22.25
N ALA A 667 7.33 7.99 23.57
CA ALA A 667 7.94 9.21 24.08
C ALA A 667 9.42 9.21 23.64
N ASP A 668 9.93 10.33 23.14
CA ASP A 668 11.35 10.50 22.74
C ASP A 668 11.79 9.97 21.35
N ARG A 669 10.91 10.10 20.34
CA ARG A 669 11.16 9.64 18.96
C ARG A 669 12.39 10.28 18.29
N LEU A 670 12.65 11.56 18.50
CA LEU A 670 13.80 12.24 17.87
C LEU A 670 15.14 11.82 18.49
N GLN A 671 15.22 11.51 19.79
CA GLN A 671 16.43 10.90 20.34
C GLN A 671 16.62 9.46 19.84
N HIS A 672 15.53 8.70 19.66
CA HIS A 672 15.64 7.39 19.00
C HIS A 672 16.17 7.53 17.56
N LEU A 673 15.67 8.50 16.80
CA LEU A 673 16.12 8.79 15.43
C LEU A 673 17.62 9.10 15.38
N ARG A 674 18.10 9.94 16.31
CA ARG A 674 19.52 10.29 16.48
C ARG A 674 20.39 9.06 16.76
N ARG A 675 19.93 8.14 17.61
CA ARG A 675 20.63 6.88 17.91
C ARG A 675 20.71 5.97 16.70
N VAL A 676 19.57 5.76 16.01
CA VAL A 676 19.53 4.93 14.79
C VAL A 676 20.44 5.48 13.71
N TYR A 677 20.49 6.81 13.52
CA TYR A 677 21.44 7.43 12.60
C TYR A 677 22.90 7.11 12.97
N ALA A 678 23.27 7.33 14.23
CA ALA A 678 24.63 7.08 14.71
C ALA A 678 25.03 5.60 14.58
N GLU A 679 24.16 4.67 14.95
CA GLU A 679 24.37 3.23 14.86
C GLU A 679 24.51 2.78 13.40
N THR A 680 23.67 3.30 12.50
CA THR A 680 23.71 2.98 11.06
C THR A 680 25.03 3.44 10.43
N LEU A 681 25.49 4.65 10.75
CA LEU A 681 26.80 5.12 10.29
C LEU A 681 27.96 4.32 10.89
N ALA A 682 27.86 3.90 12.16
CA ALA A 682 28.90 3.08 12.78
C ALA A 682 28.99 1.67 12.17
N ALA A 683 27.86 1.10 11.74
CA ALA A 683 27.79 -0.23 11.15
C ALA A 683 28.23 -0.28 9.67
N ASP A 684 28.13 0.83 8.94
CA ASP A 684 28.38 0.87 7.49
C ASP A 684 29.47 1.87 7.10
N LYS A 685 30.63 1.34 6.71
CA LYS A 685 31.79 2.12 6.28
C LYS A 685 31.51 2.99 5.05
N GLU A 686 30.71 2.52 4.09
CA GLU A 686 30.36 3.29 2.88
C GLU A 686 29.52 4.52 3.28
N LYS A 687 28.53 4.33 4.15
CA LYS A 687 27.69 5.43 4.66
C LYS A 687 28.51 6.41 5.50
N SER A 688 29.41 5.94 6.38
CA SER A 688 30.28 6.79 7.20
C SER A 688 31.30 7.62 6.41
N ALA A 689 31.68 7.16 5.21
CA ALA A 689 32.57 7.91 4.32
C ALA A 689 31.83 9.02 3.57
N VAL A 690 30.51 8.85 3.38
CA VAL A 690 29.65 9.77 2.62
C VAL A 690 29.01 10.82 3.52
N PHE A 691 28.59 10.44 4.73
CA PHE A 691 27.86 11.30 5.65
C PHE A 691 28.61 11.50 6.97
N ASP A 692 28.65 12.74 7.42
CA ASP A 692 29.14 13.07 8.76
C ASP A 692 28.11 12.68 9.84
N GLY A 693 28.60 12.41 11.04
CA GLY A 693 27.75 12.12 12.19
C GLY A 693 26.98 13.36 12.68
N PHE A 694 25.93 13.13 13.48
CA PHE A 694 25.16 14.22 14.06
C PHE A 694 26.00 14.97 15.12
N LYS A 695 26.04 16.30 15.00
CA LYS A 695 26.81 17.21 15.85
C LYS A 695 25.95 18.38 16.29
N PHE A 696 26.35 19.05 17.37
CA PHE A 696 25.68 20.25 17.86
C PHE A 696 26.64 21.06 18.73
N VAL A 697 26.25 22.28 19.10
CA VAL A 697 26.92 23.10 20.12
C VAL A 697 25.93 23.34 21.26
N TRP A 698 26.34 23.22 22.52
CA TRP A 698 25.47 23.59 23.64
C TRP A 698 25.12 25.07 23.58
N PHE A 699 23.85 25.42 23.84
CA PHE A 699 23.43 26.82 23.81
C PHE A 699 24.19 27.68 24.83
N SER A 700 24.48 27.13 26.02
CA SER A 700 25.32 27.79 27.04
C SER A 700 26.70 28.14 26.51
N ASP A 701 27.37 27.20 25.84
CA ASP A 701 28.71 27.39 25.30
C ASP A 701 28.70 28.37 24.11
N PHE A 702 27.63 28.33 23.31
CA PHE A 702 27.42 29.26 22.21
C PHE A 702 27.24 30.71 22.70
N VAL A 703 26.49 30.91 23.80
CA VAL A 703 26.37 32.22 24.47
C VAL A 703 27.73 32.67 25.02
N LEU A 704 28.44 31.79 25.73
CA LEU A 704 29.74 32.11 26.34
C LEU A 704 30.82 32.47 25.31
N ASN A 705 30.79 31.87 24.12
CA ASN A 705 31.77 32.12 23.06
C ASN A 705 31.68 33.54 22.46
N GLY A 706 30.52 34.21 22.55
CA GLY A 706 30.35 35.61 22.13
C GLY A 706 30.42 35.89 20.62
N ARG A 707 30.54 34.86 19.77
CA ARG A 707 30.58 34.92 18.30
C ARG A 707 30.22 33.57 17.69
N LEU A 708 30.02 33.49 16.37
CA LEU A 708 29.80 32.19 15.71
C LEU A 708 31.06 31.29 15.83
N PRO A 709 30.96 30.09 16.42
CA PRO A 709 32.08 29.18 16.53
C PRO A 709 32.31 28.44 15.21
N ARG A 710 33.55 28.43 14.73
CA ARG A 710 33.95 27.58 13.61
C ARG A 710 34.09 26.15 14.10
N SER A 711 33.85 25.18 13.22
CA SER A 711 33.96 23.75 13.51
C SER A 711 35.23 23.25 14.21
N ASN A 712 36.36 23.96 14.11
CA ASN A 712 37.62 23.61 14.78
C ASN A 712 37.90 24.42 16.07
N HIS A 713 36.95 25.21 16.57
CA HIS A 713 37.10 25.99 17.81
C HIS A 713 36.88 25.17 19.10
N GLY A 714 36.61 23.86 19.00
CA GLY A 714 36.51 22.95 20.14
C GLY A 714 35.18 22.97 20.92
N LEU A 715 34.16 23.69 20.43
CA LEU A 715 32.83 23.76 21.05
C LEU A 715 31.84 22.72 20.49
N THR A 716 32.13 22.15 19.33
CA THR A 716 31.26 21.18 18.65
C THR A 716 31.28 19.82 19.34
N GLN A 717 30.12 19.34 19.76
CA GLN A 717 29.90 18.02 20.33
C GLN A 717 29.50 17.03 19.24
N HIS A 718 29.95 15.79 19.38
CA HIS A 718 29.60 14.67 18.51
C HIS A 718 28.72 13.70 19.26
N LEU A 719 27.52 13.40 18.76
CA LEU A 719 26.56 12.56 19.46
C LEU A 719 27.14 11.18 19.84
N LYS A 720 27.92 10.58 18.92
CA LYS A 720 28.54 9.26 19.11
C LYS A 720 29.53 9.19 20.29
N ASP A 721 30.05 10.33 20.72
CA ASP A 721 31.08 10.43 21.76
C ASP A 721 30.48 10.76 23.14
N LEU A 722 29.15 10.90 23.23
CA LEU A 722 28.43 11.28 24.45
C LEU A 722 27.82 10.07 25.17
N THR A 723 27.79 10.14 26.49
CA THR A 723 27.00 9.23 27.32
C THR A 723 25.52 9.65 27.32
N PRO A 724 24.56 8.74 27.56
CA PRO A 724 23.12 9.05 27.46
C PRO A 724 22.66 10.25 28.30
N ASP A 725 23.26 10.49 29.46
CA ASP A 725 23.00 11.63 30.35
C ASP A 725 23.48 12.98 29.80
N LYS A 726 24.34 12.96 28.78
CA LYS A 726 24.93 14.13 28.11
C LYS A 726 24.39 14.35 26.70
N VAL A 727 23.36 13.64 26.29
CA VAL A 727 22.65 13.90 25.02
C VAL A 727 21.72 15.11 25.22
N PRO A 728 21.60 16.02 24.23
CA PRO A 728 20.65 17.13 24.31
C PRO A 728 19.22 16.60 24.22
N ASP A 729 18.36 17.10 25.11
CA ASP A 729 16.93 16.77 25.11
C ASP A 729 16.24 17.40 23.90
N TYR A 730 16.72 18.59 23.48
CA TYR A 730 16.16 19.37 22.38
C TYR A 730 17.28 19.99 21.54
N VAL A 731 17.12 20.02 20.22
CA VAL A 731 18.08 20.59 19.28
C VAL A 731 17.38 21.52 18.30
N VAL A 732 17.85 22.76 18.22
CA VAL A 732 17.37 23.76 17.26
C VAL A 732 18.34 23.86 16.08
N PHE A 733 17.83 23.64 14.87
CA PHE A 733 18.52 23.91 13.62
C PHE A 733 18.35 25.38 13.23
N ILE A 734 19.44 26.10 13.07
CA ILE A 734 19.43 27.49 12.62
C ILE A 734 19.67 27.53 11.11
N SER A 735 18.66 27.95 10.37
CA SER A 735 18.77 28.17 8.92
C SER A 735 18.94 29.66 8.61
N TYR A 736 19.99 30.01 7.88
CA TYR A 736 20.37 31.40 7.67
C TYR A 736 21.24 31.60 6.42
N ARG A 737 21.39 32.87 6.00
CA ARG A 737 22.35 33.24 4.95
C ARG A 737 23.66 33.72 5.57
N TRP A 738 24.76 33.49 4.84
CA TRP A 738 26.05 34.07 5.17
C TRP A 738 26.07 35.54 4.73
N ILE A 739 26.43 36.45 5.64
CA ILE A 739 26.38 37.91 5.42
C ILE A 739 27.75 38.60 5.56
N GLY A 740 28.84 37.87 5.77
CA GLY A 740 30.16 38.48 5.96
C GLY A 740 30.77 39.04 4.68
N ASP A 741 31.37 40.22 4.77
CA ASP A 741 31.95 41.01 3.65
C ASP A 741 33.32 40.51 3.15
N GLY A 742 33.62 39.21 3.32
CA GLY A 742 34.97 38.64 3.32
C GLY A 742 35.91 39.05 2.19
N THR A 743 36.97 39.79 2.52
CA THR A 743 38.06 40.18 1.59
C THR A 743 39.16 39.12 1.42
N ALA A 744 39.03 37.93 2.05
CA ALA A 744 39.93 36.80 1.82
C ALA A 744 39.37 35.41 2.19
N ILE A 745 38.52 35.29 3.22
CA ILE A 745 37.88 34.02 3.65
C ILE A 745 36.37 34.26 3.79
N PRO A 746 35.51 33.48 3.11
CA PRO A 746 34.06 33.57 3.30
C PRO A 746 33.68 33.32 4.77
N CYS A 747 32.95 34.25 5.38
CA CYS A 747 32.50 34.17 6.78
C CYS A 747 30.98 34.27 6.83
N PRO A 748 30.29 33.46 7.66
CA PRO A 748 28.84 33.55 7.85
C PRO A 748 28.38 34.86 8.50
N ASP A 749 29.26 35.53 9.23
CA ASP A 749 28.95 36.73 10.03
C ASP A 749 29.77 37.95 9.58
N ASP A 750 29.28 39.13 9.90
CA ASP A 750 29.98 40.39 9.69
C ASP A 750 30.91 40.73 10.87
N ASN A 751 31.68 41.82 10.71
CA ASN A 751 32.63 42.29 11.74
C ASN A 751 31.94 42.76 13.04
N ASN A 752 30.63 43.02 13.01
CA ASN A 752 29.84 43.44 14.16
C ASN A 752 29.16 42.26 14.87
N HIS A 753 29.37 41.03 14.38
CA HIS A 753 28.71 39.82 14.88
C HIS A 753 27.17 39.92 14.82
N SER A 754 26.64 40.62 13.82
CA SER A 754 25.21 40.88 13.68
C SER A 754 24.42 39.58 13.53
N GLN A 755 24.96 38.58 12.83
CA GLN A 755 24.32 37.29 12.62
C GLN A 755 24.29 36.48 13.92
N TYR A 756 25.40 36.42 14.66
CA TYR A 756 25.46 35.82 15.99
C TYR A 756 24.42 36.44 16.94
N GLN A 757 24.38 37.77 17.04
CA GLN A 757 23.42 38.47 17.90
C GLN A 757 21.98 38.15 17.53
N ARG A 758 21.68 38.07 16.22
CA ARG A 758 20.35 37.71 15.72
C ARG A 758 19.97 36.26 16.06
N MET A 759 20.93 35.32 16.02
CA MET A 759 20.69 33.93 16.46
C MET A 759 20.38 33.86 17.95
N ILE A 760 21.14 34.56 18.79
CA ILE A 760 20.89 34.63 20.24
C ILE A 760 19.51 35.20 20.53
N GLN A 761 19.13 36.31 19.87
CA GLN A 761 17.82 36.92 20.02
C GLN A 761 16.70 35.94 19.66
N ALA A 762 16.82 35.23 18.52
CA ALA A 762 15.82 34.28 18.08
C ALA A 762 15.67 33.08 19.04
N VAL A 763 16.78 32.50 19.50
CA VAL A 763 16.75 31.37 20.44
C VAL A 763 16.21 31.79 21.81
N ASN A 764 16.53 33.00 22.29
CA ASN A 764 15.96 33.52 23.53
C ASN A 764 14.44 33.74 23.43
N GLN A 765 13.94 34.24 22.30
CA GLN A 765 12.50 34.36 22.06
C GLN A 765 11.80 32.99 21.99
N PHE A 766 12.47 31.99 21.39
CA PHE A 766 12.00 30.61 21.40
C PHE A 766 11.95 30.03 22.82
N LEU A 767 12.99 30.21 23.63
CA LEU A 767 13.04 29.75 25.02
C LEU A 767 11.98 30.44 25.88
N ALA A 768 11.72 31.74 25.66
CA ALA A 768 10.68 32.47 26.38
C ALA A 768 9.25 31.99 26.08
N SER A 769 9.05 31.33 24.94
CA SER A 769 7.73 30.84 24.48
C SER A 769 7.59 29.32 24.52
N SER A 770 8.61 28.59 24.98
CA SER A 770 8.64 27.12 25.03
C SER A 770 8.89 26.60 26.45
N SER A 771 8.66 25.30 26.66
CA SER A 771 8.97 24.60 27.91
C SER A 771 10.36 23.95 27.91
N VAL A 772 11.23 24.32 26.96
CA VAL A 772 12.54 23.68 26.75
C VAL A 772 13.55 24.16 27.80
N ASN A 773 14.31 23.23 28.39
CA ASN A 773 15.40 23.56 29.30
C ASN A 773 16.63 24.06 28.53
N ALA A 774 17.02 25.32 28.78
CA ALA A 774 18.18 25.95 28.14
C ALA A 774 19.52 25.23 28.40
N GLU A 775 19.69 24.56 29.55
CA GLU A 775 20.91 23.80 29.86
C GLU A 775 21.02 22.48 29.09
N LYS A 776 19.89 21.99 28.56
CA LYS A 776 19.79 20.77 27.76
C LYS A 776 19.52 21.06 26.27
N LEU A 777 19.66 22.32 25.86
CA LEU A 777 19.44 22.78 24.50
C LEU A 777 20.74 22.71 23.67
N GLY A 778 20.71 21.93 22.60
CA GLY A 778 21.71 21.95 21.54
C GLY A 778 21.31 22.89 20.40
N ILE A 779 22.30 23.49 19.74
CA ILE A 779 22.13 24.29 18.52
C ILE A 779 22.91 23.63 17.39
N TRP A 780 22.24 23.42 16.27
CA TRP A 780 22.86 23.02 15.01
C TRP A 780 22.98 24.24 14.09
N LEU A 781 24.19 24.52 13.63
CA LEU A 781 24.46 25.48 12.56
C LEU A 781 25.61 24.96 11.69
N ASP A 782 25.54 25.23 10.39
CA ASP A 782 26.51 24.74 9.40
C ASP A 782 27.96 25.12 9.75
N TRP A 783 28.23 26.37 10.14
CA TRP A 783 29.58 26.86 10.44
C TRP A 783 30.29 26.10 11.58
N ALA A 784 29.52 25.68 12.59
CA ALA A 784 30.03 24.96 13.75
C ALA A 784 29.99 23.44 13.56
N CYS A 785 28.93 22.92 12.92
CA CYS A 785 28.65 21.49 12.88
C CYS A 785 29.21 20.81 11.62
N VAL A 786 29.39 21.55 10.51
CA VAL A 786 30.06 21.05 9.31
C VAL A 786 31.56 21.36 9.41
N ASN A 787 32.40 20.35 9.14
CA ASN A 787 33.85 20.55 9.09
C ASN A 787 34.20 21.54 7.97
N GLN A 788 34.59 22.77 8.33
CA GLN A 788 34.85 23.83 7.37
C GLN A 788 36.17 23.62 6.60
N ASP A 789 37.03 22.72 7.08
CA ASP A 789 38.26 22.30 6.37
C ASP A 789 37.99 21.13 5.39
N ASN A 790 36.88 20.41 5.57
CA ASN A 790 36.41 19.35 4.66
C ASN A 790 34.86 19.27 4.68
N PRO A 791 34.15 20.17 3.99
CA PRO A 791 32.71 20.34 4.18
C PRO A 791 31.86 19.26 3.53
N SER A 792 32.39 18.51 2.57
CA SER A 792 31.61 17.61 1.71
C SER A 792 30.74 16.58 2.48
N PRO A 793 31.27 15.83 3.48
CA PRO A 793 30.45 14.88 4.22
C PRO A 793 29.36 15.54 5.07
N GLY A 794 29.63 16.72 5.63
CA GLY A 794 28.67 17.46 6.45
C GLY A 794 27.57 18.14 5.62
N VAL A 795 27.92 18.67 4.44
CA VAL A 795 26.95 19.22 3.48
C VAL A 795 26.05 18.10 2.93
N SER A 796 26.60 16.94 2.61
CA SER A 796 25.82 15.78 2.18
C SER A 796 24.86 15.29 3.27
N ALA A 797 25.25 15.38 4.54
CA ALA A 797 24.43 14.98 5.69
C ALA A 797 23.41 16.05 6.14
N LEU A 798 23.45 17.27 5.60
CA LEU A 798 22.64 18.39 6.09
C LEU A 798 21.13 18.09 6.18
N PRO A 799 20.49 17.48 5.15
CA PRO A 799 19.08 17.10 5.26
C PRO A 799 18.85 16.05 6.37
N LEU A 800 19.75 15.07 6.48
CA LEU A 800 19.69 14.02 7.50
C LEU A 800 19.83 14.60 8.91
N ASN A 801 20.66 15.63 9.06
CA ASN A 801 20.83 16.36 10.32
C ASN A 801 19.61 17.22 10.65
N LEU A 802 19.00 17.88 9.66
CA LEU A 802 17.76 18.63 9.85
C LEU A 802 16.63 17.72 10.34
N ALA A 803 16.48 16.52 9.75
CA ALA A 803 15.48 15.54 10.20
C ALA A 803 15.64 15.15 11.68
N GLN A 804 16.85 15.24 12.24
CA GLN A 804 17.17 14.89 13.62
C GLN A 804 17.01 16.06 14.61
N CYS A 805 16.73 17.28 14.13
CA CYS A 805 16.49 18.44 14.98
C CYS A 805 15.01 18.55 15.34
N ASP A 806 14.68 19.11 16.51
CA ASP A 806 13.31 19.25 16.98
C ASP A 806 12.61 20.48 16.38
N ALA A 807 13.36 21.56 16.21
CA ALA A 807 12.87 22.78 15.58
C ALA A 807 13.84 23.32 14.55
N VAL A 808 13.29 23.99 13.54
CA VAL A 808 14.04 24.84 12.61
C VAL A 808 13.66 26.29 12.87
N ILE A 809 14.65 27.15 13.09
CA ILE A 809 14.49 28.61 13.10
C ILE A 809 15.13 29.16 11.83
N SER A 810 14.30 29.70 10.95
CA SER A 810 14.73 30.38 9.72
C SER A 810 14.93 31.88 10.00
N LEU A 811 16.12 32.39 9.73
CA LEU A 811 16.44 33.82 9.86
C LEU A 811 16.17 34.53 8.53
N LEU A 812 14.93 34.96 8.31
CA LEU A 812 14.48 35.52 7.03
C LEU A 812 14.98 36.95 6.80
N ASP A 813 15.59 37.17 5.65
CA ASP A 813 15.79 38.49 5.05
C ASP A 813 15.20 38.49 3.63
N ASN A 814 15.28 39.63 2.93
CA ASN A 814 14.69 39.79 1.59
C ASN A 814 15.24 38.80 0.55
N ASP A 815 16.41 38.21 0.80
CA ASP A 815 17.09 37.31 -0.13
C ASP A 815 17.03 35.83 0.31
N TYR A 816 16.50 35.51 1.49
CA TYR A 816 16.52 34.16 2.07
C TYR A 816 15.89 33.11 1.14
N HIS A 817 14.65 33.34 0.69
CA HIS A 817 13.94 32.40 -0.20
C HIS A 817 14.49 32.36 -1.63
N SER A 818 15.40 33.26 -2.00
CA SER A 818 16.03 33.22 -3.32
C SER A 818 17.13 32.16 -3.43
N ARG A 819 17.60 31.61 -2.29
CA ARG A 819 18.64 30.56 -2.26
C ARG A 819 18.02 29.17 -2.28
N ALA A 820 18.60 28.29 -3.08
CA ALA A 820 18.07 26.94 -3.27
C ALA A 820 18.21 26.08 -1.99
N TRP A 821 19.36 26.12 -1.31
CA TRP A 821 19.59 25.38 -0.04
C TRP A 821 18.58 25.74 1.06
N CYS A 822 18.40 27.04 1.34
CA CYS A 822 17.40 27.51 2.31
C CYS A 822 15.98 27.07 1.93
N SER A 823 15.67 27.02 0.64
CA SER A 823 14.35 26.59 0.17
C SER A 823 14.12 25.09 0.41
N VAL A 824 15.13 24.25 0.19
CA VAL A 824 15.05 22.81 0.49
C VAL A 824 14.92 22.54 1.98
N GLU A 825 15.63 23.29 2.84
CA GLU A 825 15.49 23.19 4.29
C GLU A 825 14.06 23.50 4.75
N VAL A 826 13.46 24.58 4.21
CA VAL A 826 12.05 24.94 4.46
C VAL A 826 11.10 23.85 3.95
N MET A 827 11.30 23.32 2.72
CA MET A 827 10.51 22.20 2.21
C MET A 827 10.53 21.01 3.17
N MET A 828 11.72 20.71 3.68
CA MET A 828 11.94 19.52 4.48
C MET A 828 11.27 19.63 5.85
N VAL A 829 11.47 20.74 6.58
CA VAL A 829 10.81 20.91 7.87
C VAL A 829 9.29 20.98 7.73
N GLN A 830 8.78 21.60 6.67
CA GLN A 830 7.34 21.63 6.41
C GLN A 830 6.79 20.23 6.15
N MET A 831 7.48 19.42 5.35
CA MET A 831 7.06 18.05 5.09
C MET A 831 7.08 17.21 6.37
N LEU A 832 8.14 17.33 7.16
CA LEU A 832 8.30 16.61 8.42
C LEU A 832 7.22 17.00 9.45
N ARG A 833 6.96 18.31 9.61
CA ARG A 833 5.93 18.86 10.49
C ARG A 833 4.52 18.39 10.10
N LYS A 834 4.20 18.38 8.80
CA LYS A 834 2.90 17.91 8.29
C LYS A 834 2.70 16.42 8.45
N SER A 835 3.76 15.64 8.20
CA SER A 835 3.63 14.19 8.07
C SER A 835 3.76 13.44 9.39
N TYR A 836 4.54 13.98 10.34
CA TYR A 836 4.90 13.28 11.56
C TYR A 836 4.54 14.04 12.83
N HIS A 837 4.26 15.34 12.74
CA HIS A 837 3.94 16.23 13.87
C HIS A 837 5.01 16.20 14.98
N LEU A 838 6.27 15.92 14.60
CA LEU A 838 7.43 15.86 15.50
C LEU A 838 8.28 17.13 15.48
N HIS A 839 8.16 17.92 14.42
CA HIS A 839 9.05 19.05 14.14
C HIS A 839 8.29 20.37 14.22
N SER A 840 8.95 21.39 14.76
CA SER A 840 8.46 22.77 14.76
C SER A 840 9.24 23.63 13.77
N TRP A 841 8.57 24.63 13.20
CA TRP A 841 9.22 25.60 12.30
C TRP A 841 8.87 27.01 12.71
N TYR A 842 9.89 27.85 12.85
CA TYR A 842 9.78 29.26 13.22
C TYR A 842 10.50 30.14 12.21
N GLU A 843 9.99 31.35 12.05
CA GLU A 843 10.56 32.40 11.22
C GLU A 843 10.93 33.58 12.11
N HIS A 844 12.14 34.12 11.94
CA HIS A 844 12.58 35.34 12.63
C HIS A 844 12.68 36.47 11.61
N THR A 845 11.65 37.30 11.53
CA THR A 845 11.53 38.39 10.54
C THR A 845 11.66 39.76 11.20
N LYS A 846 11.92 40.79 10.38
CA LYS A 846 11.97 42.18 10.83
C LYS A 846 10.56 42.76 10.75
N PHE A 847 10.04 43.23 11.88
CA PHE A 847 8.75 43.90 11.98
C PHE A 847 8.85 45.34 11.48
N ASP A 848 7.72 45.97 11.16
CA ASP A 848 7.69 47.36 10.65
C ASP A 848 8.30 48.39 11.63
N THR A 849 8.33 48.06 12.92
CA THR A 849 8.97 48.88 13.98
C THR A 849 10.50 48.83 13.95
N GLY A 850 11.09 47.93 13.15
CA GLY A 850 12.53 47.70 13.07
C GLY A 850 13.04 46.57 13.97
N ASP A 851 12.21 46.05 14.88
CA ASP A 851 12.53 44.95 15.79
C ASP A 851 12.44 43.58 15.10
N TRP A 852 13.27 42.64 15.53
CA TRP A 852 13.18 41.24 15.07
C TRP A 852 12.25 40.43 15.98
N VAL A 853 11.30 39.72 15.37
CA VAL A 853 10.27 38.95 16.07
C VAL A 853 10.26 37.52 15.54
N LEU A 854 10.14 36.56 16.46
CA LEU A 854 9.97 35.15 16.17
C LEU A 854 8.48 34.80 16.13
N HIS A 855 8.03 34.19 15.05
CA HIS A 855 6.69 33.64 14.92
C HIS A 855 6.73 32.24 14.31
N GLU A 856 5.63 31.49 14.47
CA GLU A 856 5.52 30.16 13.89
C GLU A 856 5.42 30.25 12.36
N GLY A 857 6.21 29.45 11.65
CA GLY A 857 6.22 29.44 10.19
C GLY A 857 4.91 28.91 9.60
N PRO A 858 4.51 29.38 8.40
CA PRO A 858 3.23 29.01 7.80
C PRO A 858 3.11 27.51 7.49
N LEU A 859 1.92 26.95 7.72
CA LEU A 859 1.61 25.57 7.33
C LEU A 859 1.52 25.39 5.81
N THR A 860 1.14 26.44 5.08
CA THR A 860 0.99 26.42 3.62
C THR A 860 1.99 27.38 2.97
N PHE A 861 3.17 26.87 2.66
CA PHE A 861 4.12 27.50 1.74
C PHE A 861 4.43 26.46 0.66
N LYS A 862 4.53 26.88 -0.60
CA LYS A 862 4.95 26.01 -1.72
C LYS A 862 6.36 26.44 -2.10
N PRO A 863 7.40 25.81 -1.53
CA PRO A 863 8.75 26.21 -1.87
C PRO A 863 9.06 25.61 -3.24
N GLU A 864 9.41 26.46 -4.19
CA GLU A 864 9.97 26.04 -5.47
C GLU A 864 11.49 26.11 -5.39
N VAL A 865 12.20 25.13 -5.93
CA VAL A 865 13.67 25.12 -5.94
C VAL A 865 14.21 25.52 -7.31
N ALA A 866 13.42 25.32 -8.36
CA ALA A 866 13.76 25.67 -9.73
C ALA A 866 14.09 27.16 -9.87
N GLY A 867 15.12 27.47 -10.65
CA GLY A 867 15.55 28.86 -10.93
C GLY A 867 16.20 29.62 -9.76
N LYS A 868 16.34 29.02 -8.57
CA LYS A 868 16.95 29.68 -7.40
C LYS A 868 18.48 29.75 -7.46
N ARG A 869 19.03 30.72 -6.71
CA ARG A 869 20.47 31.04 -6.64
C ARG A 869 21.22 29.96 -5.84
N LEU A 870 22.38 29.55 -6.36
CA LEU A 870 23.33 28.66 -5.70
C LEU A 870 24.69 29.34 -5.58
N SER A 871 25.44 28.99 -4.52
CA SER A 871 26.83 29.41 -4.38
C SER A 871 27.77 28.62 -5.31
N CYS A 872 27.41 27.38 -5.62
CA CYS A 872 28.06 26.54 -6.62
C CYS A 872 26.97 25.88 -7.49
N GLU A 873 26.98 26.13 -8.80
CA GLU A 873 25.96 25.55 -9.70
C GLU A 873 26.05 24.02 -9.81
N GLN A 874 27.20 23.40 -9.47
CA GLN A 874 27.33 21.95 -9.39
C GLN A 874 26.37 21.33 -8.36
N ASP A 875 25.95 22.09 -7.33
CA ASP A 875 25.00 21.61 -6.32
C ASP A 875 23.57 21.43 -6.86
N ARG A 876 23.26 21.95 -8.06
CA ARG A 876 21.88 21.97 -8.58
C ARG A 876 21.30 20.57 -8.72
N ALA A 877 22.07 19.62 -9.22
CA ALA A 877 21.63 18.23 -9.37
C ALA A 877 21.31 17.60 -8.00
N ARG A 878 22.15 17.85 -7.00
CA ARG A 878 21.95 17.42 -5.61
C ARG A 878 20.68 18.03 -5.01
N ILE A 879 20.49 19.34 -5.21
CA ILE A 879 19.34 20.06 -4.66
C ILE A 879 18.01 19.59 -5.28
N LEU A 880 17.98 19.36 -6.59
CA LEU A 880 16.81 18.77 -7.26
C LEU A 880 16.55 17.33 -6.80
N PHE A 881 17.60 16.54 -6.54
CA PHE A 881 17.47 15.22 -5.94
C PHE A 881 16.86 15.31 -4.53
N LEU A 882 17.38 16.20 -3.68
CA LEU A 882 16.87 16.40 -2.32
C LEU A 882 15.43 16.90 -2.31
N GLU A 883 15.05 17.78 -3.24
CA GLU A 883 13.66 18.20 -3.44
C GLU A 883 12.75 16.99 -3.70
N ARG A 884 13.15 16.08 -4.60
CA ARG A 884 12.40 14.84 -4.88
C ARG A 884 12.32 13.94 -3.65
N GLN A 885 13.44 13.70 -2.97
CA GLN A 885 13.46 12.88 -1.75
C GLN A 885 12.62 13.50 -0.62
N THR A 886 12.60 14.82 -0.52
CA THR A 886 11.78 15.57 0.44
C THR A 886 10.30 15.45 0.15
N ARG A 887 9.89 15.27 -1.11
CA ARG A 887 8.49 14.95 -1.43
C ARG A 887 8.13 13.52 -1.02
N LEU A 888 9.02 12.56 -1.23
CA LEU A 888 8.82 11.16 -0.81
C LEU A 888 8.75 11.00 0.71
N LEU A 889 9.25 12.01 1.43
CA LEU A 889 9.24 12.13 2.88
C LEU A 889 7.83 12.27 3.48
N GLY A 890 6.89 12.76 2.68
CA GLY A 890 5.50 12.97 3.09
C GLY A 890 4.78 11.67 3.45
N ARG A 891 3.85 11.71 4.41
CA ARG A 891 2.73 10.76 4.39
C ARG A 891 1.84 11.17 3.21
N VAL A 892 1.42 10.20 2.40
CA VAL A 892 0.36 10.46 1.42
C VAL A 892 -0.90 10.62 2.27
N GLU A 893 -1.52 11.80 2.20
CA GLU A 893 -2.79 12.09 2.88
C GLU A 893 -3.91 11.17 2.38
#